data_AF-E4S498-F1
#
_entry.id   AF-E4S498-F1
#
_cell.length_a   1.000
_cell.length_b   1.000
_cell.length_c   1.000
_cell.angle_alpha   90.00
_cell.angle_beta   90.00
_cell.angle_gamma   90.00
#
_symmetry.space_group_name_H-M   'P 1'
#
loop_
_entity.id
_entity.type
_entity.pdbx_description
1 polymer ?
#
loop_
_entity_poly.entity_id
_entity_poly.type
_entity_poly.pdbx_seq_one_letter_code
_entity_poly.pdbx_strand_id
1 'polypeptide(L)'
;MRILVVDDAVFIRKVLKGILHEVGEEVVGEASNGTEALRLVAELKPDVVTLDITLPDYNGIELLRKIREIVPDISIVMVTAISNHEMIKEAMQYGAVGYITKPFSREKVEEVLQKIKSVRDKKAKLPLESREEVEETKENVSTMRDIVQLKDTIEDTASKEKESLSVFEAKSTPGQLAEEEKIFPETAEKNISEIGSGIETKDKNVLREVRLEKKKGEEILTISFSKDEYSYSIGKLKIGSGIIVSCEDCYLSSSLQHEYFYENSVIEGVKLEEINGSTIVIIYTKAKKYNVRESEGELSIILLKAKGSVSYSKNNKVLMLDNIPPNTISVTQLEDRKIKISVKAADIYLEEEKREVDDIIIKDFSIEKSEDGYDIIVTLHKEAVYELIEGKSVTGVKFTEIKVLRDIQVVHSEEETKIELVTNCEEYNVVLEQDQDKGITYAYLYGFAASPGLLNKEFEFKEEYIERIRVIEDKEKGLVCLVIYSPVKRLIVAKDRNKTVILARPNKAFLLYNMFQNILIFQNILPHEIEIDYDAVANEVFFLVKNRFVKLLEDPLLKSEDFETFSSIEVQRVENGYEGKIKLKTRCKVDISVSKDGTSTNLSLIPLKKLNKIKAFEYESKGAKSFLRFMCEGDIKYVVERNNTDRCLEVRVFTSSVETIENRRVEFQDGCVERIEFKEDIEDVLIYIYTDVIDYLVEFRDNMLSFVFEPQVIFVHSFVEEERVAIELSGIDENNIEIIKEEEVVVYEIKRRDIYIEKGIQPIDSKVVKKIQIVQDKNYKIMMHLVEEKVRSKVEKIDNGVYLIIEKYPTLEAVTINNINEHKSTIVLKFDLKIYEKLDYYLDEGLFILNLGEINANQENTLQQDEISKQIKSSQIIREVNLREEQGIYTLEVKFNYAKVNLIHKEKELIIEFEIVIAQIEASDQEIVISNVEINKTEVKTFPENGVVVIKVPENSGYFNESSLMIQSDRIKDVLLAKLWNESIWIVMIIMQPGEGIHVNREEDVIVISY
;
A
#
# COMPACT_ATOMS: atom_id res chain seq x y z
N MET A 1 -7.14 -17.36 -34.58
CA MET A 1 -5.79 -17.79 -34.98
C MET A 1 -4.98 -17.98 -33.71
N ARG A 2 -3.98 -18.86 -33.76
CA ARG A 2 -3.09 -19.19 -32.64
C ARG A 2 -1.85 -18.33 -32.71
N ILE A 3 -1.65 -17.44 -31.75
CA ILE A 3 -0.64 -16.38 -31.80
C ILE A 3 0.40 -16.55 -30.69
N LEU A 4 1.69 -16.46 -31.04
CA LEU A 4 2.81 -16.38 -30.10
C LEU A 4 3.29 -14.93 -30.02
N VAL A 5 3.39 -14.41 -28.79
CA VAL A 5 3.83 -13.04 -28.53
C VAL A 5 5.29 -13.04 -28.05
N VAL A 6 6.19 -12.44 -28.83
CA VAL A 6 7.63 -12.37 -28.56
C VAL A 6 8.05 -10.91 -28.38
N ASP A 7 8.37 -10.54 -27.15
CA ASP A 7 8.74 -9.18 -26.73
C ASP A 7 9.51 -9.30 -25.40
N ASP A 8 10.57 -8.53 -25.17
CA ASP A 8 11.31 -8.60 -23.90
C ASP A 8 10.46 -8.03 -22.74
N ALA A 9 9.77 -6.92 -23.00
CA ALA A 9 9.01 -6.15 -22.04
C ALA A 9 7.69 -6.85 -21.64
N VAL A 10 7.65 -7.32 -20.39
CA VAL A 10 6.46 -7.96 -19.76
C VAL A 10 5.19 -7.11 -19.92
N PHE A 11 5.30 -5.79 -19.87
CA PHE A 11 4.18 -4.87 -20.08
C PHE A 11 3.63 -4.95 -21.50
N ILE A 12 4.49 -4.94 -22.52
CA ILE A 12 4.09 -5.00 -23.92
C ILE A 12 3.42 -6.34 -24.23
N ARG A 13 3.95 -7.46 -23.71
CA ARG A 13 3.30 -8.77 -23.84
C ARG A 13 1.90 -8.79 -23.23
N LYS A 14 1.71 -8.22 -22.04
CA LYS A 14 0.39 -8.09 -21.39
C LYS A 14 -0.59 -7.22 -22.20
N VAL A 15 -0.15 -6.06 -22.69
CA VAL A 15 -1.00 -5.15 -23.49
C VAL A 15 -1.39 -5.80 -24.82
N LEU A 16 -0.43 -6.38 -25.54
CA LEU A 16 -0.72 -7.06 -26.81
C LEU A 16 -1.64 -8.27 -26.58
N LYS A 17 -1.41 -9.08 -25.53
CA LYS A 17 -2.29 -10.20 -25.17
C LYS A 17 -3.71 -9.77 -24.84
N GLY A 18 -3.89 -8.65 -24.14
CA GLY A 18 -5.21 -8.06 -23.88
C GLY A 18 -5.92 -7.68 -25.18
N ILE A 19 -5.25 -6.93 -26.05
CA ILE A 19 -5.78 -6.53 -27.37
C ILE A 19 -6.11 -7.74 -28.24
N LEU A 20 -5.24 -8.76 -28.29
CA LEU A 20 -5.47 -9.98 -29.07
C LEU A 20 -6.69 -10.76 -28.56
N HIS A 21 -6.85 -10.87 -27.24
CA HIS A 21 -8.03 -11.49 -26.62
C HIS A 21 -9.32 -10.69 -26.90
N GLU A 22 -9.26 -9.36 -26.84
CA GLU A 22 -10.36 -8.45 -27.20
C GLU A 22 -10.78 -8.51 -28.68
N VAL A 23 -9.86 -8.87 -29.57
CA VAL A 23 -10.08 -9.09 -31.02
C VAL A 23 -10.49 -10.55 -31.32
N GLY A 24 -10.53 -11.42 -30.31
CA GLY A 24 -10.97 -12.82 -30.43
C GLY A 24 -9.90 -13.77 -30.96
N GLU A 25 -8.61 -13.46 -30.77
CA GLU A 25 -7.48 -14.33 -31.09
C GLU A 25 -6.98 -15.12 -29.87
N GLU A 26 -6.41 -16.30 -30.11
CA GLU A 26 -5.89 -17.20 -29.07
C GLU A 26 -4.38 -16.95 -28.89
N VAL A 27 -3.96 -16.37 -27.76
CA VAL A 27 -2.54 -16.25 -27.44
C VAL A 27 -2.05 -17.54 -26.80
N VAL A 28 -1.38 -18.38 -27.61
CA VAL A 28 -0.95 -19.74 -27.22
C VAL A 28 0.35 -19.77 -26.43
N GLY A 29 1.12 -18.68 -26.45
CA GLY A 29 2.37 -18.56 -25.72
C GLY A 29 2.91 -17.14 -25.69
N GLU A 30 3.83 -16.90 -24.78
CA GLU A 30 4.61 -15.68 -24.64
C GLU A 30 6.09 -16.06 -24.56
N ALA A 31 6.96 -15.31 -25.24
CA ALA A 31 8.41 -15.45 -25.15
C ALA A 31 9.04 -14.11 -24.78
N SER A 32 10.00 -14.16 -23.85
CA SER A 32 10.78 -13.03 -23.35
C SER A 32 12.11 -12.80 -24.10
N ASN A 33 12.49 -13.75 -24.95
CA ASN A 33 13.76 -13.79 -25.68
C ASN A 33 13.62 -14.70 -26.90
N GLY A 34 14.56 -14.61 -27.84
CA GLY A 34 14.53 -15.34 -29.12
C GLY A 34 14.78 -16.84 -28.97
N THR A 35 15.58 -17.25 -28.00
CA THR A 35 15.82 -18.66 -27.67
C THR A 35 14.53 -19.35 -27.21
N GLU A 36 13.76 -18.68 -26.34
CA GLU A 36 12.43 -19.10 -25.91
C GLU A 36 11.43 -19.09 -27.07
N ALA A 37 11.49 -18.08 -27.95
CA ALA A 37 10.63 -17.99 -29.13
C ALA A 37 10.85 -19.17 -30.11
N LEU A 38 12.10 -19.54 -30.40
CA LEU A 38 12.41 -20.69 -31.28
C LEU A 38 11.86 -22.00 -30.70
N ARG A 39 12.00 -22.21 -29.39
CA ARG A 39 11.43 -23.37 -28.69
C ARG A 39 9.90 -23.40 -28.80
N LEU A 40 9.24 -22.28 -28.49
CA LEU A 40 7.78 -22.18 -28.51
C LEU A 40 7.19 -22.23 -29.93
N VAL A 41 7.90 -21.76 -30.97
CA VAL A 41 7.48 -21.96 -32.37
C VAL A 41 7.45 -23.45 -32.72
N ALA A 42 8.49 -24.20 -32.36
CA ALA A 42 8.59 -25.63 -32.66
C ALA A 42 7.55 -26.48 -31.89
N GLU A 43 7.34 -26.17 -30.61
CA GLU A 43 6.38 -26.86 -29.74
C GLU A 43 4.92 -26.51 -30.07
N LEU A 44 4.58 -25.21 -30.08
CA LEU A 44 3.19 -24.76 -30.15
C LEU A 44 2.64 -24.68 -31.57
N LYS A 45 3.52 -24.57 -32.58
CA LYS A 45 3.18 -24.35 -34.00
C LYS A 45 2.11 -23.26 -34.18
N PRO A 46 2.41 -21.99 -33.82
CA PRO A 46 1.45 -20.91 -33.92
C PRO A 46 1.17 -20.55 -35.40
N ASP A 47 -0.01 -19.99 -35.66
CA ASP A 47 -0.41 -19.44 -36.96
C ASP A 47 0.35 -18.13 -37.26
N VAL A 48 0.52 -17.31 -36.21
CA VAL A 48 1.13 -15.98 -36.28
C VAL A 48 2.14 -15.81 -35.14
N VAL A 49 3.29 -15.20 -35.43
CA VAL A 49 4.22 -14.70 -34.40
C VAL A 49 4.23 -13.18 -34.47
N THR A 50 3.91 -12.50 -33.37
CA THR A 50 4.19 -11.07 -33.23
C THR A 50 5.55 -10.93 -32.57
N LEU A 51 6.53 -10.36 -33.28
CA LEU A 51 7.95 -10.44 -32.96
C LEU A 51 8.59 -9.06 -32.87
N ASP A 52 9.13 -8.70 -31.70
CA ASP A 52 9.93 -7.48 -31.56
C ASP A 52 11.28 -7.54 -32.31
N ILE A 53 11.80 -6.38 -32.73
CA ILE A 53 13.09 -6.25 -33.42
C ILE A 53 14.29 -6.35 -32.44
N THR A 54 14.14 -5.96 -31.18
CA THR A 54 15.24 -5.74 -30.22
C THR A 54 15.12 -6.66 -29.01
N LEU A 55 15.40 -7.96 -29.21
CA LEU A 55 15.44 -8.94 -28.12
C LEU A 55 16.85 -9.03 -27.50
N PRO A 56 17.00 -9.42 -26.22
CA PRO A 56 18.28 -9.41 -25.51
C PRO A 56 19.30 -10.43 -26.02
N ASP A 57 18.88 -11.44 -26.78
CA ASP A 57 19.70 -12.55 -27.29
C ASP A 57 19.68 -12.72 -28.82
N TYR A 58 18.85 -11.95 -29.53
CA TYR A 58 18.67 -12.02 -30.99
C TYR A 58 18.23 -10.68 -31.57
N ASN A 59 18.75 -10.33 -32.76
CA ASN A 59 18.07 -9.37 -33.62
C ASN A 59 16.79 -10.03 -34.20
N GLY A 60 15.64 -9.35 -34.10
CA GLY A 60 14.35 -9.88 -34.57
C GLY A 60 14.33 -10.24 -36.06
N ILE A 61 15.17 -9.60 -36.90
CA ILE A 61 15.30 -9.93 -38.33
C ILE A 61 16.07 -11.26 -38.52
N GLU A 62 17.09 -11.54 -37.70
CA GLU A 62 17.80 -12.83 -37.70
C GLU A 62 16.92 -13.95 -37.15
N LEU A 63 16.15 -13.65 -36.09
CA LEU A 63 15.20 -14.58 -35.49
C LEU A 63 14.05 -14.91 -36.45
N LEU A 64 13.53 -13.92 -37.19
CA LEU A 64 12.55 -14.13 -38.27
C LEU A 64 13.06 -15.14 -39.30
N ARG A 65 14.35 -15.06 -39.69
CA ARG A 65 14.97 -16.01 -40.62
C ARG A 65 15.05 -17.42 -40.03
N LYS A 66 15.47 -17.57 -38.77
CA LYS A 66 15.48 -18.88 -38.08
C LYS A 66 14.08 -19.47 -37.89
N ILE A 67 13.08 -18.64 -37.61
CA ILE A 67 11.67 -19.06 -37.52
C ILE A 67 11.16 -19.55 -38.88
N ARG A 68 11.51 -18.85 -39.98
CA ARG A 68 11.22 -19.28 -41.37
C ARG A 68 11.88 -20.62 -41.73
N GLU A 69 13.08 -20.90 -41.24
CA GLU A 69 13.77 -22.19 -41.46
C GLU A 69 13.07 -23.36 -40.73
N ILE A 70 12.46 -23.12 -39.56
CA ILE A 70 11.73 -24.14 -38.79
C ILE A 70 10.29 -24.33 -39.30
N VAL A 71 9.58 -23.24 -39.64
CA VAL A 71 8.18 -23.28 -40.11
C VAL A 71 8.00 -22.32 -41.30
N PRO A 72 8.23 -22.76 -42.56
CA PRO A 72 8.22 -21.88 -43.73
C PRO A 72 6.92 -21.12 -43.99
N ASP A 73 5.76 -21.66 -43.58
CA ASP A 73 4.43 -21.06 -43.81
C ASP A 73 3.94 -20.14 -42.68
N ILE A 74 4.72 -19.93 -41.61
CA ILE A 74 4.30 -19.13 -40.45
C ILE A 74 4.22 -17.63 -40.79
N SER A 75 3.19 -16.96 -40.27
CA SER A 75 2.98 -15.52 -40.49
C SER A 75 3.71 -14.71 -39.42
N ILE A 76 4.73 -13.93 -39.79
CA ILE A 76 5.54 -13.14 -38.84
C ILE A 76 5.18 -11.66 -38.98
N VAL A 77 4.80 -11.03 -37.88
CA VAL A 77 4.46 -9.61 -37.78
C VAL A 77 5.48 -8.92 -36.92
N MET A 78 6.23 -7.96 -37.47
CA MET A 78 7.21 -7.23 -36.68
C MET A 78 6.54 -6.23 -35.76
N VAL A 79 6.84 -6.29 -34.48
CA VAL A 79 6.53 -5.25 -33.50
C VAL A 79 7.79 -4.39 -33.37
N THR A 80 7.68 -3.06 -33.33
CA THR A 80 8.88 -2.19 -33.29
C THR A 80 8.62 -0.82 -32.68
N ALA A 81 9.52 -0.35 -31.82
CA ALA A 81 9.53 1.04 -31.36
C ALA A 81 10.21 2.01 -32.35
N ILE A 82 10.92 1.49 -33.36
CA ILE A 82 11.75 2.29 -34.28
C ILE A 82 11.06 2.41 -35.64
N SER A 83 10.78 3.64 -36.05
CA SER A 83 10.13 4.01 -37.31
C SER A 83 11.08 4.02 -38.53
N ASN A 84 12.25 3.38 -38.45
CA ASN A 84 13.19 3.32 -39.57
C ASN A 84 12.62 2.47 -40.71
N HIS A 85 12.26 3.13 -41.81
CA HIS A 85 11.74 2.50 -43.03
C HIS A 85 12.70 1.47 -43.66
N GLU A 86 14.01 1.52 -43.39
CA GLU A 86 14.97 0.56 -43.93
C GLU A 86 14.86 -0.81 -43.25
N MET A 87 14.84 -0.86 -41.91
CA MET A 87 14.63 -2.11 -41.17
C MET A 87 13.24 -2.71 -41.45
N ILE A 88 12.21 -1.87 -41.67
CA ILE A 88 10.88 -2.33 -42.08
C ILE A 88 10.93 -2.94 -43.50
N LYS A 89 11.63 -2.32 -44.46
CA LYS A 89 11.84 -2.89 -45.80
C LYS A 89 12.59 -4.23 -45.72
N GLU A 90 13.65 -4.31 -44.93
CA GLU A 90 14.46 -5.52 -44.76
C GLU A 90 13.64 -6.68 -44.16
N ALA A 91 12.90 -6.44 -43.07
CA ALA A 91 12.04 -7.45 -42.47
C ALA A 91 10.95 -7.95 -43.45
N MET A 92 10.38 -7.06 -44.27
CA MET A 92 9.44 -7.44 -45.32
C MET A 92 10.11 -8.23 -46.46
N GLN A 93 11.38 -7.96 -46.80
CA GLN A 93 12.15 -8.74 -47.78
C GLN A 93 12.42 -10.19 -47.32
N TYR A 94 12.73 -10.39 -46.03
CA TYR A 94 12.81 -11.74 -45.44
C TYR A 94 11.43 -12.36 -45.16
N GLY A 95 10.34 -11.65 -45.46
CA GLY A 95 8.98 -12.18 -45.46
C GLY A 95 8.20 -11.99 -44.16
N ALA A 96 8.39 -10.88 -43.43
CA ALA A 96 7.34 -10.39 -42.55
C ALA A 96 6.05 -10.14 -43.37
N VAL A 97 4.88 -10.46 -42.81
CA VAL A 97 3.57 -10.25 -43.47
C VAL A 97 2.94 -8.91 -43.12
N GLY A 98 3.57 -8.15 -42.22
CA GLY A 98 3.16 -6.83 -41.76
C GLY A 98 4.01 -6.35 -40.59
N TYR A 99 3.76 -5.13 -40.14
CA TYR A 99 4.40 -4.55 -38.96
C TYR A 99 3.43 -3.74 -38.11
N ILE A 100 3.74 -3.60 -36.83
CA ILE A 100 2.98 -2.90 -35.79
C ILE A 100 3.97 -2.02 -35.02
N THR A 101 3.79 -0.70 -35.07
CA THR A 101 4.63 0.25 -34.33
C THR A 101 4.20 0.33 -32.87
N LYS A 102 5.15 0.27 -31.93
CA LYS A 102 4.94 0.60 -30.51
C LYS A 102 4.92 2.14 -30.35
N PRO A 103 4.01 2.73 -29.55
CA PRO A 103 2.82 2.11 -28.96
C PRO A 103 1.75 1.82 -30.02
N PHE A 104 1.08 0.68 -29.90
CA PHE A 104 0.04 0.23 -30.82
C PHE A 104 -1.36 0.34 -30.21
N SER A 105 -2.35 0.68 -31.02
CA SER A 105 -3.76 0.69 -30.65
C SER A 105 -4.47 -0.60 -31.08
N ARG A 106 -5.65 -0.88 -30.51
CA ARG A 106 -6.46 -2.05 -30.83
C ARG A 106 -6.77 -2.12 -32.33
N GLU A 107 -7.17 -0.99 -32.91
CA GLU A 107 -7.56 -0.87 -34.32
C GLU A 107 -6.38 -1.20 -35.25
N LYS A 108 -5.16 -0.82 -34.87
CA LYS A 108 -3.97 -1.09 -35.68
C LYS A 108 -3.53 -2.55 -35.62
N VAL A 109 -3.64 -3.18 -34.46
CA VAL A 109 -3.42 -4.64 -34.31
C VAL A 109 -4.48 -5.40 -35.12
N GLU A 110 -5.75 -5.00 -35.01
CA GLU A 110 -6.86 -5.62 -35.73
C GLU A 110 -6.74 -5.46 -37.26
N GLU A 111 -6.38 -4.28 -37.77
CA GLU A 111 -6.15 -4.03 -39.21
C GLU A 111 -5.11 -5.00 -39.80
N VAL A 112 -4.01 -5.23 -39.08
CA VAL A 112 -2.94 -6.16 -39.51
C VAL A 112 -3.41 -7.61 -39.47
N LEU A 113 -4.14 -8.02 -38.42
CA LEU A 113 -4.70 -9.38 -38.31
C LEU A 113 -5.77 -9.68 -39.37
N GLN A 114 -6.65 -8.72 -39.67
CA GLN A 114 -7.65 -8.86 -40.74
C GLN A 114 -6.99 -9.03 -42.11
N LYS A 115 -5.90 -8.32 -42.39
CA LYS A 115 -5.09 -8.52 -43.61
C LYS A 115 -4.51 -9.93 -43.68
N ILE A 116 -3.92 -10.42 -42.58
CA ILE A 116 -3.33 -11.77 -42.50
C ILE A 116 -4.39 -12.86 -42.72
N LYS A 117 -5.57 -12.75 -42.07
CA LYS A 117 -6.74 -13.62 -42.34
C LYS A 117 -7.07 -13.63 -43.83
N SER A 118 -7.23 -12.46 -44.45
CA SER A 118 -7.61 -12.35 -45.87
C SER A 118 -6.61 -12.97 -46.84
N VAL A 119 -5.31 -13.00 -46.51
CA VAL A 119 -4.27 -13.66 -47.31
C VAL A 119 -4.29 -15.17 -47.09
N ARG A 120 -4.44 -15.63 -45.84
CA ARG A 120 -4.52 -17.05 -45.49
C ARG A 120 -5.79 -17.71 -46.06
N ASP A 121 -6.92 -17.03 -46.01
CA ASP A 121 -8.19 -17.48 -46.59
C ASP A 121 -8.13 -17.60 -48.13
N LYS A 122 -7.36 -16.73 -48.81
CA LYS A 122 -7.07 -16.87 -50.24
C LYS A 122 -6.17 -18.08 -50.51
N LYS A 123 -5.13 -18.27 -49.70
CA LYS A 123 -4.23 -19.44 -49.78
C LYS A 123 -4.96 -20.78 -49.54
N ALA A 124 -6.03 -20.76 -48.75
CA ALA A 124 -6.88 -21.92 -48.44
C ALA A 124 -8.02 -22.17 -49.45
N LYS A 125 -8.31 -21.24 -50.37
CA LYS A 125 -9.40 -21.35 -51.37
C LYS A 125 -8.92 -21.68 -52.80
N LEU A 126 -7.62 -21.90 -52.99
CA LEU A 126 -7.06 -22.43 -54.23
C LEU A 126 -7.32 -23.95 -54.32
N PRO A 127 -7.90 -24.46 -55.42
CA PRO A 127 -8.02 -25.90 -55.65
C PRO A 127 -6.66 -26.61 -55.63
N LEU A 128 -6.66 -27.89 -55.27
CA LEU A 128 -5.45 -28.71 -55.20
C LEU A 128 -4.79 -28.93 -56.57
N GLU A 129 -5.57 -28.83 -57.65
CA GLU A 129 -5.18 -29.16 -59.03
C GLU A 129 -4.26 -28.09 -59.67
N SER A 130 -4.24 -26.85 -59.17
CA SER A 130 -3.38 -25.78 -59.72
C SER A 130 -2.03 -25.64 -58.99
N ARG A 131 -1.46 -26.75 -58.48
CA ARG A 131 -0.20 -26.74 -57.73
C ARG A 131 1.02 -27.21 -58.52
N GLU A 132 0.83 -28.00 -59.58
CA GLU A 132 1.93 -28.63 -60.31
C GLU A 132 2.51 -27.71 -61.42
N GLU A 133 1.66 -26.92 -62.10
CA GLU A 133 2.10 -25.98 -63.17
C GLU A 133 2.95 -24.79 -62.69
N VAL A 134 3.13 -24.60 -61.38
CA VAL A 134 3.91 -23.48 -60.79
C VAL A 134 5.36 -23.89 -60.46
N GLU A 135 5.71 -25.17 -60.61
CA GLU A 135 7.08 -25.65 -60.33
C GLU A 135 7.99 -25.62 -61.57
N GLU A 136 7.46 -25.92 -62.76
CA GLU A 136 8.24 -25.91 -64.02
C GLU A 136 8.81 -24.52 -64.41
N THR A 137 8.23 -23.41 -63.91
CA THR A 137 8.72 -22.06 -64.24
C THR A 137 9.98 -21.65 -63.47
N LYS A 138 10.51 -22.48 -62.55
CA LYS A 138 11.69 -22.15 -61.74
C LYS A 138 13.05 -22.43 -62.40
N GLU A 139 13.13 -23.29 -63.42
CA GLU A 139 14.44 -23.72 -63.96
C GLU A 139 15.05 -22.79 -65.04
N ASN A 140 14.28 -21.86 -65.62
CA ASN A 140 14.69 -21.11 -66.82
C ASN A 140 15.23 -19.68 -66.60
N VAL A 141 15.63 -19.29 -65.38
CA VAL A 141 16.36 -18.03 -65.13
C VAL A 141 17.58 -18.26 -64.22
N SER A 142 18.58 -18.96 -64.76
CA SER A 142 19.83 -19.32 -64.07
C SER A 142 21.08 -18.73 -64.74
N THR A 143 21.06 -17.44 -65.09
CA THR A 143 22.22 -16.74 -65.66
C THR A 143 22.38 -15.30 -65.15
N MET A 144 23.63 -14.85 -65.10
CA MET A 144 24.07 -13.48 -64.74
C MET A 144 23.80 -13.05 -63.30
N ARG A 145 24.64 -13.58 -62.40
CA ARG A 145 25.30 -12.75 -61.40
C ARG A 145 26.26 -11.75 -62.09
N ASP A 146 26.77 -10.82 -61.28
CA ASP A 146 27.84 -9.84 -61.55
C ASP A 146 27.40 -8.53 -62.22
N ILE A 147 28.24 -7.51 -62.04
CA ILE A 147 28.02 -6.09 -62.37
C ILE A 147 26.90 -5.40 -61.55
N VAL A 148 26.96 -5.57 -60.22
CA VAL A 148 26.69 -4.43 -59.32
C VAL A 148 27.95 -3.57 -59.27
N GLN A 149 28.09 -2.68 -60.25
CA GLN A 149 29.06 -1.58 -60.23
C GLN A 149 28.49 -0.36 -60.96
N LEU A 150 28.76 0.82 -60.39
CA LEU A 150 28.60 2.15 -61.00
C LEU A 150 27.16 2.53 -61.40
N LYS A 151 26.48 3.25 -60.50
CA LYS A 151 26.14 4.66 -60.76
C LYS A 151 25.72 5.43 -59.50
N ASP A 152 26.73 6.03 -58.87
CA ASP A 152 26.54 7.31 -58.18
C ASP A 152 26.59 8.45 -59.21
N THR A 153 25.89 9.55 -58.89
CA THR A 153 26.03 10.92 -59.42
C THR A 153 25.53 11.26 -60.85
N ILE A 154 25.10 12.52 -60.98
CA ILE A 154 24.85 13.36 -62.17
C ILE A 154 23.55 13.11 -62.96
N GLU A 155 22.49 13.79 -62.51
CA GLU A 155 21.77 14.91 -63.17
C GLU A 155 21.67 15.04 -64.71
N ASP A 156 20.64 15.79 -65.11
CA ASP A 156 20.45 16.52 -66.39
C ASP A 156 20.37 15.67 -67.69
N THR A 157 19.20 15.55 -68.35
CA THR A 157 18.64 16.71 -69.08
C THR A 157 17.18 16.56 -69.54
N ALA A 158 16.56 17.74 -69.65
CA ALA A 158 15.23 18.13 -70.14
C ALA A 158 14.50 17.35 -71.27
N SER A 159 13.18 17.21 -71.05
CA SER A 159 12.07 17.59 -71.96
C SER A 159 11.66 16.75 -73.19
N LYS A 160 10.38 16.32 -73.22
CA LYS A 160 9.28 16.74 -74.13
C LYS A 160 8.06 15.81 -73.94
N GLU A 161 6.90 16.31 -73.51
CA GLU A 161 5.85 16.99 -74.31
C GLU A 161 5.10 16.12 -75.32
N LYS A 162 3.80 15.88 -75.02
CA LYS A 162 2.62 15.82 -75.94
C LYS A 162 2.62 14.70 -77.02
N GLU A 163 1.49 14.30 -77.62
CA GLU A 163 0.10 14.80 -77.66
C GLU A 163 -0.85 13.55 -77.73
N SER A 164 -2.16 13.58 -77.46
CA SER A 164 -3.25 14.03 -78.36
C SER A 164 -4.61 13.84 -77.60
N LEU A 165 -5.58 14.76 -77.65
CA LEU A 165 -6.80 14.77 -78.50
C LEU A 165 -7.62 13.46 -78.55
N SER A 166 -8.97 13.43 -78.53
CA SER A 166 -10.04 14.42 -78.22
C SER A 166 -11.42 13.70 -78.30
N VAL A 167 -12.54 14.45 -78.49
CA VAL A 167 -13.71 14.13 -79.36
C VAL A 167 -15.13 14.13 -78.73
N PHE A 168 -16.00 14.90 -79.41
CA PHE A 168 -17.48 14.95 -79.52
C PHE A 168 -18.41 15.65 -78.50
N GLU A 169 -19.51 16.13 -79.11
CA GLU A 169 -20.54 17.07 -78.64
C GLU A 169 -21.91 16.36 -78.61
N ALA A 170 -22.92 16.97 -77.97
CA ALA A 170 -24.28 17.07 -78.54
C ALA A 170 -25.19 18.04 -77.76
N LYS A 171 -25.84 18.99 -78.48
CA LYS A 171 -27.29 19.31 -78.54
C LYS A 171 -28.13 19.40 -77.24
N SER A 172 -29.18 20.24 -77.11
CA SER A 172 -29.75 21.34 -77.93
C SER A 172 -30.98 21.93 -77.21
N THR A 173 -31.36 23.20 -77.46
CA THR A 173 -32.53 23.86 -76.84
C THR A 173 -33.41 24.58 -77.88
N PRO A 174 -34.76 24.61 -77.73
CA PRO A 174 -35.63 25.45 -78.57
C PRO A 174 -36.71 26.30 -77.83
N GLY A 175 -36.95 27.53 -78.30
CA GLY A 175 -38.13 28.40 -78.00
C GLY A 175 -37.99 29.36 -76.79
N GLN A 176 -38.65 30.54 -76.69
CA GLN A 176 -39.51 31.43 -77.53
C GLN A 176 -39.34 32.89 -76.97
N LEU A 177 -39.22 34.02 -77.71
CA LEU A 177 -40.12 34.83 -78.61
C LEU A 177 -41.16 35.80 -77.92
N ALA A 178 -41.45 36.97 -78.55
CA ALA A 178 -42.38 38.10 -78.21
C ALA A 178 -41.88 39.21 -77.21
N GLU A 179 -41.98 40.57 -77.34
CA GLU A 179 -42.69 41.64 -78.16
C GLU A 179 -44.05 42.18 -77.55
N GLU A 180 -44.53 43.46 -77.48
CA GLU A 180 -44.18 44.89 -77.86
C GLU A 180 -42.95 45.54 -77.13
N GLU A 181 -42.49 46.81 -77.23
CA GLU A 181 -42.73 48.10 -78.01
C GLU A 181 -43.62 49.30 -77.51
N LYS A 182 -43.09 50.56 -77.58
CA LYS A 182 -43.73 51.93 -77.66
C LYS A 182 -42.63 53.04 -77.63
N ILE A 183 -42.36 53.93 -78.62
CA ILE A 183 -43.14 55.02 -79.30
C ILE A 183 -43.20 56.32 -78.44
N PHE A 184 -42.27 57.31 -78.62
CA PHE A 184 -42.31 58.53 -79.50
C PHE A 184 -43.13 59.73 -78.91
N PRO A 185 -42.98 61.03 -79.34
CA PRO A 185 -42.39 61.57 -80.59
C PRO A 185 -41.52 62.89 -80.52
N GLU A 186 -40.92 63.25 -81.68
CA GLU A 186 -40.79 64.60 -82.34
C GLU A 186 -40.10 65.83 -81.68
N THR A 187 -39.60 66.88 -82.38
CA THR A 187 -39.49 67.29 -83.83
C THR A 187 -38.17 68.12 -84.02
N ALA A 188 -37.42 68.12 -85.14
CA ALA A 188 -37.54 68.86 -86.43
C ALA A 188 -37.48 70.41 -86.33
N GLU A 189 -37.05 71.25 -87.29
CA GLU A 189 -36.53 71.18 -88.69
C GLU A 189 -35.22 72.06 -88.79
N LYS A 190 -34.32 72.08 -89.80
CA LYS A 190 -34.27 71.77 -91.26
C LYS A 190 -34.69 72.91 -92.23
N ASN A 191 -33.80 73.33 -93.14
CA ASN A 191 -34.11 74.16 -94.34
C ASN A 191 -32.93 74.20 -95.36
N ILE A 192 -33.14 74.72 -96.59
CA ILE A 192 -32.40 74.34 -97.83
C ILE A 192 -32.26 75.48 -98.89
N SER A 193 -31.15 75.50 -99.66
CA SER A 193 -30.93 76.17 -101.00
C SER A 193 -30.81 77.73 -101.06
N GLU A 194 -30.32 78.42 -102.12
CA GLU A 194 -29.75 78.07 -103.45
C GLU A 194 -28.90 79.24 -104.09
N ILE A 195 -28.56 79.15 -105.39
CA ILE A 195 -27.85 80.13 -106.29
C ILE A 195 -26.32 80.18 -106.05
N GLY A 196 -25.39 80.13 -107.04
CA GLY A 196 -25.44 80.19 -108.51
C GLY A 196 -24.65 81.41 -109.05
N SER A 197 -23.82 81.38 -110.10
CA SER A 197 -23.33 80.33 -111.03
C SER A 197 -22.05 80.85 -111.76
N GLY A 198 -21.26 79.99 -112.44
CA GLY A 198 -20.12 80.50 -113.23
C GLY A 198 -19.19 79.50 -113.94
N ILE A 199 -19.39 79.36 -115.27
CA ILE A 199 -18.45 78.82 -116.28
C ILE A 199 -18.25 77.28 -116.29
N GLU A 200 -17.87 76.75 -117.46
CA GLU A 200 -18.13 75.39 -117.95
C GLU A 200 -16.97 74.39 -117.77
N THR A 201 -17.31 73.12 -117.56
CA THR A 201 -16.66 71.96 -118.22
C THR A 201 -17.59 70.73 -118.13
N LYS A 202 -17.49 69.78 -119.08
CA LYS A 202 -18.43 68.65 -119.18
C LYS A 202 -17.88 67.36 -118.57
N ASP A 203 -18.80 66.56 -118.01
CA ASP A 203 -18.73 65.11 -117.77
C ASP A 203 -17.46 64.54 -117.12
N LYS A 204 -17.40 64.65 -115.77
CA LYS A 204 -16.47 63.89 -114.91
C LYS A 204 -17.22 63.35 -113.68
N ASN A 205 -16.85 62.16 -113.19
CA ASN A 205 -17.29 61.71 -111.86
C ASN A 205 -16.40 62.36 -110.78
N VAL A 206 -16.98 62.69 -109.64
CA VAL A 206 -16.33 63.49 -108.58
C VAL A 206 -16.72 62.94 -107.21
N LEU A 207 -15.72 62.70 -106.35
CA LEU A 207 -15.94 62.36 -104.95
C LEU A 207 -16.55 63.59 -104.25
N ARG A 208 -17.76 63.45 -103.68
CA ARG A 208 -18.54 64.52 -103.03
C ARG A 208 -18.28 64.62 -101.53
N GLU A 209 -18.31 63.50 -100.82
CA GLU A 209 -18.27 63.45 -99.35
C GLU A 209 -17.49 62.23 -98.84
N VAL A 210 -16.83 62.39 -97.69
CA VAL A 210 -16.28 61.29 -96.88
C VAL A 210 -16.81 61.44 -95.46
N ARG A 211 -17.60 60.47 -95.00
CA ARG A 211 -18.38 60.54 -93.75
C ARG A 211 -18.18 59.30 -92.91
N LEU A 212 -17.97 59.48 -91.60
CA LEU A 212 -17.82 58.39 -90.63
C LEU A 212 -19.08 58.25 -89.77
N GLU A 213 -19.76 57.11 -89.86
CA GLU A 213 -20.82 56.73 -88.93
C GLU A 213 -20.30 55.71 -87.90
N LYS A 214 -20.69 55.86 -86.63
CA LYS A 214 -20.44 54.87 -85.58
C LYS A 214 -21.74 54.16 -85.21
N LYS A 215 -21.78 52.85 -85.41
CA LYS A 215 -22.90 51.95 -85.07
C LYS A 215 -22.41 50.90 -84.05
N LYS A 216 -23.31 50.08 -83.48
CA LYS A 216 -22.97 49.20 -82.36
C LYS A 216 -21.89 48.17 -82.74
N GLY A 217 -20.65 48.42 -82.30
CA GLY A 217 -19.48 47.55 -82.58
C GLY A 217 -18.79 47.79 -83.93
N GLU A 218 -19.32 48.70 -84.77
CA GLU A 218 -18.88 48.92 -86.15
C GLU A 218 -18.64 50.42 -86.41
N GLU A 219 -17.57 50.75 -87.13
CA GLU A 219 -17.33 52.10 -87.64
C GLU A 219 -17.33 52.07 -89.17
N ILE A 220 -18.21 52.86 -89.79
CA ILE A 220 -18.52 52.83 -91.23
C ILE A 220 -18.03 54.12 -91.87
N LEU A 221 -17.02 54.01 -92.73
CA LEU A 221 -16.57 55.11 -93.57
C LEU A 221 -17.30 55.05 -94.92
N THR A 222 -18.21 55.98 -95.16
CA THR A 222 -18.91 56.14 -96.43
C THR A 222 -18.19 57.18 -97.30
N ILE A 223 -18.01 56.84 -98.57
CA ILE A 223 -17.40 57.64 -99.63
C ILE A 223 -18.48 57.84 -100.70
N SER A 224 -18.93 59.07 -100.91
CA SER A 224 -20.08 59.39 -101.78
C SER A 224 -19.61 60.09 -103.07
N PHE A 225 -20.19 59.75 -104.22
CA PHE A 225 -19.75 60.14 -105.56
C PHE A 225 -20.75 61.08 -106.27
N SER A 226 -20.41 61.54 -107.48
CA SER A 226 -21.25 62.47 -108.26
C SER A 226 -22.14 61.81 -109.31
N LYS A 227 -21.78 60.58 -109.72
CA LYS A 227 -22.56 59.67 -110.56
C LYS A 227 -22.78 58.35 -109.83
N ASP A 228 -23.87 57.67 -110.16
CA ASP A 228 -24.30 56.44 -109.47
C ASP A 228 -23.44 55.22 -109.86
N GLU A 229 -22.86 55.24 -111.07
CA GLU A 229 -21.86 54.29 -111.55
C GLU A 229 -20.42 54.80 -111.30
N TYR A 230 -19.57 53.98 -110.71
CA TYR A 230 -18.14 54.21 -110.48
C TYR A 230 -17.38 52.88 -110.42
N SER A 231 -16.08 52.87 -110.75
CA SER A 231 -15.22 51.70 -110.54
C SER A 231 -14.18 51.95 -109.46
N TYR A 232 -13.90 50.92 -108.65
CA TYR A 232 -12.94 51.00 -107.57
C TYR A 232 -12.20 49.66 -107.37
N SER A 233 -11.00 49.74 -106.80
CA SER A 233 -10.26 48.58 -106.30
C SER A 233 -9.79 48.83 -104.87
N ILE A 234 -9.78 47.78 -104.05
CA ILE A 234 -9.37 47.87 -102.64
C ILE A 234 -8.17 46.96 -102.36
N GLY A 235 -7.15 47.53 -101.73
CA GLY A 235 -5.95 46.85 -101.26
C GLY A 235 -5.67 47.13 -99.78
N LYS A 236 -4.63 46.49 -99.25
CA LYS A 236 -4.02 46.84 -97.95
C LYS A 236 -2.73 47.61 -98.20
N LEU A 237 -2.40 48.54 -97.31
CA LEU A 237 -1.09 49.18 -97.28
C LEU A 237 0.02 48.11 -97.17
N LYS A 238 1.09 48.25 -97.98
CA LYS A 238 2.27 47.36 -97.91
C LYS A 238 3.12 47.58 -96.67
N ILE A 239 3.02 48.75 -96.05
CA ILE A 239 3.73 49.18 -94.83
C ILE A 239 2.75 50.00 -93.99
N GLY A 240 2.63 49.69 -92.70
CA GLY A 240 1.63 50.29 -91.81
C GLY A 240 0.26 49.57 -91.83
N SER A 241 -0.61 49.92 -90.90
CA SER A 241 -1.95 49.36 -90.75
C SER A 241 -2.99 50.26 -91.42
N GLY A 242 -3.50 49.84 -92.58
CA GLY A 242 -4.55 50.57 -93.27
C GLY A 242 -4.98 49.96 -94.61
N ILE A 243 -6.02 50.56 -95.17
CA ILE A 243 -6.73 50.15 -96.38
C ILE A 243 -6.48 51.22 -97.45
N ILE A 244 -6.31 50.81 -98.71
CA ILE A 244 -6.25 51.73 -99.86
C ILE A 244 -7.45 51.42 -100.74
N VAL A 245 -8.24 52.43 -101.07
CA VAL A 245 -9.28 52.40 -102.10
C VAL A 245 -8.76 53.23 -103.27
N SER A 246 -8.72 52.68 -104.48
CA SER A 246 -8.42 53.43 -105.70
C SER A 246 -9.70 53.54 -106.51
N CYS A 247 -10.29 54.74 -106.56
CA CYS A 247 -11.49 55.06 -107.33
C CYS A 247 -11.08 55.59 -108.71
N GLU A 248 -11.36 54.81 -109.76
CA GLU A 248 -10.92 55.08 -111.12
C GLU A 248 -11.84 56.10 -111.81
N ASP A 249 -11.29 56.90 -112.73
CA ASP A 249 -11.96 58.00 -113.46
C ASP A 249 -12.77 59.00 -112.57
N CYS A 250 -12.42 59.03 -111.28
CA CYS A 250 -13.04 59.86 -110.26
C CYS A 250 -12.06 60.95 -109.80
N TYR A 251 -12.52 62.20 -109.85
CA TYR A 251 -11.77 63.39 -109.45
C TYR A 251 -12.14 63.86 -108.04
N LEU A 252 -11.27 64.63 -107.40
CA LEU A 252 -11.56 65.18 -106.07
C LEU A 252 -12.42 66.45 -106.17
N SER A 253 -13.51 66.56 -105.39
CA SER A 253 -14.21 67.84 -105.26
C SER A 253 -13.32 68.87 -104.55
N SER A 254 -13.30 70.10 -105.06
CA SER A 254 -12.59 71.24 -104.45
C SER A 254 -13.15 71.67 -103.08
N SER A 255 -14.26 71.07 -102.63
CA SER A 255 -14.85 71.24 -101.30
C SER A 255 -14.36 70.22 -100.25
N LEU A 256 -13.55 69.22 -100.62
CA LEU A 256 -13.10 68.16 -99.72
C LEU A 256 -11.79 68.49 -99.00
N GLN A 257 -11.66 68.00 -97.76
CA GLN A 257 -10.39 67.97 -97.05
C GLN A 257 -9.53 66.83 -97.60
N HIS A 258 -8.22 67.06 -97.77
CA HIS A 258 -7.30 66.02 -98.25
C HIS A 258 -6.90 65.05 -97.13
N GLU A 259 -7.05 65.43 -95.86
CA GLU A 259 -6.81 64.57 -94.69
C GLU A 259 -7.89 64.79 -93.64
N TYR A 260 -8.40 63.70 -93.09
CA TYR A 260 -9.35 63.61 -91.98
C TYR A 260 -8.68 62.85 -90.83
N PHE A 261 -8.88 63.29 -89.59
CA PHE A 261 -8.39 62.60 -88.39
C PHE A 261 -9.55 62.35 -87.44
N TYR A 262 -9.59 61.16 -86.83
CA TYR A 262 -10.72 60.75 -85.98
C TYR A 262 -10.25 60.33 -84.59
N GLU A 263 -10.44 61.21 -83.61
CA GLU A 263 -10.19 60.86 -82.21
C GLU A 263 -11.16 59.78 -81.72
N ASN A 264 -10.68 58.91 -80.84
CA ASN A 264 -11.44 57.79 -80.25
C ASN A 264 -12.18 56.92 -81.28
N SER A 265 -11.52 56.64 -82.41
CA SER A 265 -11.98 55.81 -83.52
C SER A 265 -11.00 54.65 -83.79
N VAL A 266 -11.48 53.61 -84.46
CA VAL A 266 -10.67 52.52 -85.03
C VAL A 266 -9.99 52.99 -86.33
N ILE A 267 -10.52 54.01 -86.98
CA ILE A 267 -9.83 54.81 -88.01
C ILE A 267 -8.97 55.84 -87.28
N GLU A 268 -7.69 55.90 -87.61
CA GLU A 268 -6.77 56.92 -87.11
C GLU A 268 -6.85 58.18 -87.98
N GLY A 269 -6.99 57.99 -89.30
CA GLY A 269 -7.30 59.05 -90.24
C GLY A 269 -7.59 58.52 -91.65
N VAL A 270 -8.06 59.40 -92.54
CA VAL A 270 -8.33 59.12 -93.96
C VAL A 270 -7.68 60.21 -94.80
N LYS A 271 -6.87 59.82 -95.79
CA LYS A 271 -6.21 60.72 -96.72
C LYS A 271 -6.74 60.52 -98.14
N LEU A 272 -6.91 61.60 -98.88
CA LEU A 272 -7.34 61.64 -100.28
C LEU A 272 -6.21 62.19 -101.16
N GLU A 273 -5.78 61.44 -102.17
CA GLU A 273 -4.77 61.85 -103.15
C GLU A 273 -5.28 61.59 -104.58
N GLU A 274 -5.31 62.60 -105.45
CA GLU A 274 -5.62 62.41 -106.87
C GLU A 274 -4.34 62.11 -107.67
N ILE A 275 -4.30 60.95 -108.34
CA ILE A 275 -3.15 60.51 -109.14
C ILE A 275 -3.64 60.08 -110.52
N ASN A 276 -3.10 60.69 -111.57
CA ASN A 276 -3.39 60.39 -112.98
C ASN A 276 -4.89 60.38 -113.38
N GLY A 277 -5.75 61.12 -112.65
CA GLY A 277 -7.20 61.16 -112.89
C GLY A 277 -8.02 60.11 -112.14
N SER A 278 -7.41 59.41 -111.18
CA SER A 278 -8.10 58.54 -110.21
C SER A 278 -7.88 59.06 -108.79
N THR A 279 -8.88 58.91 -107.92
CA THR A 279 -8.81 59.35 -106.51
C THR A 279 -8.47 58.16 -105.62
N ILE A 280 -7.38 58.27 -104.86
CA ILE A 280 -6.94 57.25 -103.90
C ILE A 280 -7.33 57.68 -102.49
N VAL A 281 -8.08 56.82 -101.79
CA VAL A 281 -8.48 56.97 -100.39
C VAL A 281 -7.64 56.04 -99.52
N ILE A 282 -6.74 56.59 -98.72
CA ILE A 282 -5.85 55.86 -97.80
C ILE A 282 -6.43 55.97 -96.39
N ILE A 283 -6.91 54.85 -95.86
CA ILE A 283 -7.59 54.75 -94.56
C ILE A 283 -6.60 54.14 -93.56
N TYR A 284 -6.03 54.95 -92.67
CA TYR A 284 -5.20 54.48 -91.57
C TYR A 284 -6.11 53.91 -90.48
N THR A 285 -5.92 52.65 -90.10
CA THR A 285 -6.82 51.98 -89.15
C THR A 285 -6.17 50.79 -88.44
N LYS A 286 -6.53 50.61 -87.16
CA LYS A 286 -6.13 49.44 -86.35
C LYS A 286 -6.97 48.19 -86.64
N ALA A 287 -8.05 48.31 -87.42
CA ALA A 287 -8.95 47.21 -87.73
C ALA A 287 -8.26 46.11 -88.57
N LYS A 288 -8.25 44.88 -88.06
CA LYS A 288 -7.70 43.72 -88.78
C LYS A 288 -8.66 43.14 -89.82
N LYS A 289 -9.96 43.47 -89.72
CA LYS A 289 -11.05 43.06 -90.61
C LYS A 289 -11.89 44.27 -91.03
N TYR A 290 -12.29 44.29 -92.29
CA TYR A 290 -13.27 45.22 -92.83
C TYR A 290 -14.22 44.46 -93.78
N ASN A 291 -15.43 44.97 -93.92
CA ASN A 291 -16.37 44.63 -94.98
C ASN A 291 -16.55 45.85 -95.90
N VAL A 292 -17.03 45.62 -97.12
CA VAL A 292 -17.34 46.68 -98.09
C VAL A 292 -18.79 46.51 -98.52
N ARG A 293 -19.53 47.63 -98.63
CA ARG A 293 -20.90 47.70 -99.13
C ARG A 293 -20.97 48.79 -100.20
N GLU A 294 -21.75 48.51 -101.23
CA GLU A 294 -21.95 49.38 -102.39
C GLU A 294 -23.43 49.74 -102.51
N SER A 295 -23.70 50.94 -103.00
CA SER A 295 -25.02 51.58 -103.10
C SER A 295 -24.97 52.63 -104.20
N GLU A 296 -26.12 53.04 -104.76
CA GLU A 296 -26.20 54.08 -105.78
C GLU A 296 -25.45 55.35 -105.32
N GLY A 297 -24.30 55.62 -105.94
CA GLY A 297 -23.44 56.75 -105.59
C GLY A 297 -22.67 56.67 -104.24
N GLU A 298 -22.69 55.55 -103.50
CA GLU A 298 -22.04 55.46 -102.17
C GLU A 298 -21.31 54.13 -101.89
N LEU A 299 -20.01 54.22 -101.59
CA LEU A 299 -19.14 53.11 -101.16
C LEU A 299 -18.88 53.18 -99.65
N SER A 300 -19.34 52.18 -98.90
CA SER A 300 -19.22 52.12 -97.43
C SER A 300 -18.26 51.03 -96.96
N ILE A 301 -17.26 51.41 -96.16
CA ILE A 301 -16.23 50.52 -95.62
C ILE A 301 -16.46 50.35 -94.12
N ILE A 302 -16.86 49.14 -93.72
CA ILE A 302 -17.32 48.80 -92.38
C ILE A 302 -16.19 48.12 -91.62
N LEU A 303 -15.70 48.74 -90.54
CA LEU A 303 -14.57 48.28 -89.74
C LEU A 303 -15.06 47.59 -88.46
N LEU A 304 -14.53 46.40 -88.20
CA LEU A 304 -15.00 45.51 -87.14
C LEU A 304 -14.04 45.50 -85.94
N LYS A 305 -14.53 45.80 -84.74
CA LYS A 305 -13.80 45.60 -83.49
C LYS A 305 -13.62 44.12 -83.16
N ALA A 306 -12.61 43.80 -82.35
CA ALA A 306 -12.43 42.45 -81.82
C ALA A 306 -13.33 42.24 -80.58
N LYS A 307 -14.22 41.24 -80.60
CA LYS A 307 -15.00 40.89 -79.40
C LYS A 307 -14.11 40.11 -78.41
N GLY A 308 -13.93 40.66 -77.22
CA GLY A 308 -13.41 39.95 -76.06
C GLY A 308 -14.52 39.20 -75.33
N SER A 309 -14.16 38.28 -74.45
CA SER A 309 -15.10 37.68 -73.49
C SER A 309 -14.47 37.49 -72.12
N VAL A 310 -15.31 37.58 -71.10
CA VAL A 310 -14.95 37.26 -69.71
C VAL A 310 -15.68 35.98 -69.32
N SER A 311 -14.96 35.02 -68.76
CA SER A 311 -15.51 33.77 -68.24
C SER A 311 -14.84 33.41 -66.91
N TYR A 312 -15.47 32.54 -66.11
CA TYR A 312 -14.89 32.10 -64.83
C TYR A 312 -14.88 30.58 -64.71
N SER A 313 -13.70 30.02 -64.43
CA SER A 313 -13.52 28.61 -64.16
C SER A 313 -13.51 28.36 -62.65
N LYS A 314 -14.65 27.88 -62.11
CA LYS A 314 -14.80 27.52 -60.68
C LYS A 314 -13.73 26.53 -60.22
N ASN A 315 -13.50 25.47 -60.99
CA ASN A 315 -12.59 24.38 -60.62
C ASN A 315 -11.15 24.86 -60.41
N ASN A 316 -10.69 25.83 -61.22
CA ASN A 316 -9.33 26.36 -61.17
C ASN A 316 -9.24 27.71 -60.43
N LYS A 317 -10.39 28.29 -60.08
CA LYS A 317 -10.59 29.64 -59.53
C LYS A 317 -9.96 30.75 -60.36
N VAL A 318 -10.11 30.66 -61.69
CA VAL A 318 -9.54 31.61 -62.66
C VAL A 318 -10.63 32.38 -63.40
N LEU A 319 -10.58 33.70 -63.36
CA LEU A 319 -11.29 34.58 -64.30
C LEU A 319 -10.46 34.67 -65.58
N MET A 320 -11.02 34.26 -66.71
CA MET A 320 -10.34 34.21 -68.01
C MET A 320 -10.84 35.33 -68.91
N LEU A 321 -9.89 35.98 -69.59
CA LEU A 321 -10.06 37.16 -70.42
C LEU A 321 -9.63 36.80 -71.85
N ASP A 322 -10.60 36.37 -72.67
CA ASP A 322 -10.34 35.83 -74.00
C ASP A 322 -10.20 36.97 -75.04
N ASN A 323 -9.27 36.82 -75.98
CA ASN A 323 -8.88 37.83 -76.98
C ASN A 323 -8.35 39.16 -76.39
N ILE A 324 -8.07 39.23 -75.09
CA ILE A 324 -7.52 40.42 -74.42
C ILE A 324 -6.01 40.20 -74.16
N PRO A 325 -5.11 40.98 -74.78
CA PRO A 325 -3.67 40.84 -74.58
C PRO A 325 -3.22 41.19 -73.14
N PRO A 326 -2.29 40.44 -72.53
CA PRO A 326 -1.83 40.68 -71.15
C PRO A 326 -1.36 42.13 -70.92
N ASN A 327 -0.63 42.70 -71.88
CA ASN A 327 -0.09 44.06 -71.81
C ASN A 327 -1.15 45.19 -71.92
N THR A 328 -2.45 44.85 -72.02
CA THR A 328 -3.56 45.81 -71.96
C THR A 328 -4.31 45.76 -70.62
N ILE A 329 -3.90 44.87 -69.71
CA ILE A 329 -4.57 44.62 -68.42
C ILE A 329 -3.76 45.21 -67.26
N SER A 330 -4.44 45.84 -66.31
CA SER A 330 -3.86 46.21 -65.01
C SER A 330 -4.82 45.85 -63.86
N VAL A 331 -4.30 45.14 -62.85
CA VAL A 331 -5.07 44.71 -61.66
C VAL A 331 -4.76 45.62 -60.48
N THR A 332 -5.78 46.01 -59.72
CA THR A 332 -5.67 46.90 -58.54
C THR A 332 -6.64 46.45 -57.45
N GLN A 333 -6.17 46.34 -56.20
CA GLN A 333 -7.04 46.15 -55.04
C GLN A 333 -7.75 47.47 -54.72
N LEU A 334 -9.08 47.45 -54.52
CA LEU A 334 -9.84 48.63 -54.08
C LEU A 334 -10.16 48.60 -52.58
N GLU A 335 -10.58 47.43 -52.11
CA GLU A 335 -10.99 47.13 -50.73
C GLU A 335 -10.63 45.67 -50.43
N ASP A 336 -10.64 45.23 -49.16
CA ASP A 336 -10.34 43.84 -48.73
C ASP A 336 -11.13 42.76 -49.50
N ARG A 337 -12.27 43.12 -50.11
CA ARG A 337 -13.15 42.22 -50.87
C ARG A 337 -13.50 42.71 -52.28
N LYS A 338 -12.78 43.70 -52.83
CA LYS A 338 -12.96 44.18 -54.21
C LYS A 338 -11.64 44.28 -54.96
N ILE A 339 -11.55 43.58 -56.07
CA ILE A 339 -10.43 43.66 -57.03
C ILE A 339 -10.95 44.26 -58.33
N LYS A 340 -10.23 45.26 -58.85
CA LYS A 340 -10.50 45.91 -60.14
C LYS A 340 -9.49 45.43 -61.17
N ILE A 341 -9.97 45.02 -62.34
CA ILE A 341 -9.15 44.60 -63.48
C ILE A 341 -9.51 45.53 -64.65
N SER A 342 -8.66 46.53 -64.92
CA SER A 342 -8.85 47.48 -66.03
C SER A 342 -8.27 46.91 -67.32
N VAL A 343 -9.02 47.07 -68.43
CA VAL A 343 -8.66 46.65 -69.78
C VAL A 343 -8.59 47.89 -70.68
N LYS A 344 -7.38 48.31 -71.05
CA LYS A 344 -7.09 49.52 -71.84
C LYS A 344 -6.78 49.18 -73.30
N ALA A 345 -7.82 48.90 -74.09
CA ALA A 345 -7.68 48.52 -75.49
C ALA A 345 -8.84 49.06 -76.36
N ALA A 346 -8.55 50.06 -77.20
CA ALA A 346 -9.57 50.76 -78.00
C ALA A 346 -10.13 49.93 -79.18
N ASP A 347 -9.43 48.89 -79.64
CA ASP A 347 -9.86 47.98 -80.70
C ASP A 347 -10.69 46.78 -80.20
N ILE A 348 -10.78 46.60 -78.88
CA ILE A 348 -11.58 45.57 -78.23
C ILE A 348 -13.00 46.08 -77.92
N TYR A 349 -13.97 45.18 -78.02
CA TYR A 349 -15.34 45.37 -77.55
C TYR A 349 -15.66 44.30 -76.50
N LEU A 350 -16.13 44.76 -75.34
CA LEU A 350 -16.77 43.94 -74.31
C LEU A 350 -18.23 44.36 -74.17
N GLU A 351 -19.09 43.39 -73.86
CA GLU A 351 -20.48 43.65 -73.51
C GLU A 351 -20.56 43.99 -72.02
N GLU A 352 -21.24 45.10 -71.69
CA GLU A 352 -21.48 45.53 -70.31
C GLU A 352 -22.49 44.54 -69.68
N GLU A 353 -22.01 43.77 -68.70
CA GLU A 353 -22.80 42.72 -68.03
C GLU A 353 -22.41 42.60 -66.56
N LYS A 354 -23.33 42.05 -65.76
CA LYS A 354 -23.03 41.59 -64.40
C LYS A 354 -23.40 40.11 -64.28
N ARG A 355 -22.48 39.30 -63.76
CA ARG A 355 -22.70 37.88 -63.50
C ARG A 355 -22.42 37.56 -62.04
N GLU A 356 -23.36 36.90 -61.38
CA GLU A 356 -23.09 36.25 -60.09
C GLU A 356 -22.30 34.96 -60.34
N VAL A 357 -21.45 34.61 -59.37
CA VAL A 357 -20.57 33.45 -59.42
C VAL A 357 -20.86 32.59 -58.19
N ASP A 358 -21.39 31.41 -58.43
CA ASP A 358 -21.56 30.37 -57.41
C ASP A 358 -20.20 29.69 -57.13
N ASP A 359 -19.33 30.39 -56.39
CA ASP A 359 -18.02 29.94 -55.87
C ASP A 359 -17.80 30.38 -54.41
N ILE A 360 -16.86 29.73 -53.73
CA ILE A 360 -16.52 29.95 -52.32
C ILE A 360 -15.65 31.20 -52.10
N ILE A 361 -14.93 31.69 -53.13
CA ILE A 361 -14.07 32.87 -53.07
C ILE A 361 -14.71 34.07 -53.78
N ILE A 362 -15.21 33.90 -55.01
CA ILE A 362 -15.84 35.00 -55.78
C ILE A 362 -17.35 34.95 -55.63
N LYS A 363 -17.96 36.12 -55.36
CA LYS A 363 -19.42 36.32 -55.26
C LYS A 363 -20.04 36.74 -56.60
N ASP A 364 -19.49 37.78 -57.21
CA ASP A 364 -20.00 38.38 -58.45
C ASP A 364 -18.91 39.18 -59.16
N PHE A 365 -19.09 39.41 -60.47
CA PHE A 365 -18.34 40.42 -61.19
C PHE A 365 -19.22 41.26 -62.11
N SER A 366 -18.92 42.55 -62.23
CA SER A 366 -19.48 43.46 -63.24
C SER A 366 -18.41 43.89 -64.25
N ILE A 367 -18.81 44.07 -65.50
CA ILE A 367 -18.03 44.72 -66.55
C ILE A 367 -18.65 46.09 -66.80
N GLU A 368 -17.92 47.13 -66.47
CA GLU A 368 -18.33 48.53 -66.57
C GLU A 368 -17.44 49.25 -67.58
N LYS A 369 -17.99 50.20 -68.33
CA LYS A 369 -17.21 50.94 -69.33
C LYS A 369 -16.48 52.13 -68.68
N SER A 370 -15.21 52.29 -68.99
CA SER A 370 -14.35 53.36 -68.46
C SER A 370 -13.81 54.27 -69.59
N GLU A 371 -13.16 55.38 -69.22
CA GLU A 371 -12.69 56.38 -70.19
C GLU A 371 -11.69 55.81 -71.21
N ASP A 372 -10.81 54.91 -70.77
CA ASP A 372 -9.77 54.24 -71.59
C ASP A 372 -10.20 52.87 -72.15
N GLY A 373 -11.40 52.37 -71.82
CA GLY A 373 -11.83 51.01 -72.18
C GLY A 373 -12.90 50.44 -71.25
N TYR A 374 -12.54 49.41 -70.49
CA TYR A 374 -13.44 48.69 -69.59
C TYR A 374 -12.78 48.38 -68.25
N ASP A 375 -13.58 48.34 -67.19
CA ASP A 375 -13.20 47.94 -65.84
C ASP A 375 -14.04 46.74 -65.42
N ILE A 376 -13.37 45.65 -65.02
CA ILE A 376 -14.03 44.46 -64.46
C ILE A 376 -13.86 44.52 -62.94
N ILE A 377 -14.98 44.66 -62.22
CA ILE A 377 -14.99 44.70 -60.75
C ILE A 377 -15.37 43.33 -60.22
N VAL A 378 -14.49 42.71 -59.45
CA VAL A 378 -14.67 41.37 -58.86
C VAL A 378 -14.94 41.51 -57.36
N THR A 379 -16.12 41.06 -56.93
CA THR A 379 -16.56 41.04 -55.53
C THR A 379 -16.23 39.69 -54.89
N LEU A 380 -15.54 39.69 -53.74
CA LEU A 380 -15.12 38.47 -53.04
C LEU A 380 -15.99 38.14 -51.81
N HIS A 381 -16.24 36.86 -51.59
CA HIS A 381 -16.77 36.32 -50.33
C HIS A 381 -15.70 36.26 -49.22
N LYS A 382 -14.43 36.03 -49.59
CA LYS A 382 -13.30 35.82 -48.68
C LYS A 382 -12.07 36.67 -49.06
N GLU A 383 -11.17 36.85 -48.10
CA GLU A 383 -9.83 37.41 -48.33
C GLU A 383 -9.02 36.46 -49.24
N ALA A 384 -8.48 36.97 -50.35
CA ALA A 384 -7.75 36.18 -51.34
C ALA A 384 -6.63 36.99 -52.03
N VAL A 385 -5.51 36.34 -52.33
CA VAL A 385 -4.48 36.86 -53.26
C VAL A 385 -4.83 36.51 -54.70
N TYR A 386 -4.32 37.30 -55.66
CA TYR A 386 -4.47 37.03 -57.09
C TYR A 386 -3.12 36.77 -57.78
N GLU A 387 -3.16 35.98 -58.84
CA GLU A 387 -2.02 35.63 -59.71
C GLU A 387 -2.42 35.84 -61.17
N LEU A 388 -1.58 36.55 -61.95
CA LEU A 388 -1.76 36.73 -63.39
C LEU A 388 -1.13 35.56 -64.16
N ILE A 389 -1.91 34.95 -65.04
CA ILE A 389 -1.51 33.82 -65.88
C ILE A 389 -1.55 34.25 -67.34
N GLU A 390 -0.38 34.42 -67.96
CA GLU A 390 -0.28 34.86 -69.35
C GLU A 390 -0.36 33.69 -70.35
N GLY A 391 -1.24 33.82 -71.35
CA GLY A 391 -1.36 32.89 -72.48
C GLY A 391 -1.27 33.62 -73.82
N LYS A 392 -1.09 32.86 -74.91
CA LYS A 392 -0.90 33.42 -76.28
C LYS A 392 -2.10 34.23 -76.82
N SER A 393 -3.29 34.06 -76.25
CA SER A 393 -4.54 34.71 -76.70
C SER A 393 -5.60 34.85 -75.60
N VAL A 394 -5.25 34.53 -74.36
CA VAL A 394 -6.12 34.54 -73.17
C VAL A 394 -5.26 34.97 -71.99
N THR A 395 -5.77 35.84 -71.13
CA THR A 395 -5.14 36.19 -69.85
C THR A 395 -6.00 35.67 -68.71
N GLY A 396 -5.41 34.98 -67.73
CA GLY A 396 -6.11 34.51 -66.54
C GLY A 396 -5.77 35.34 -65.31
N VAL A 397 -6.75 35.58 -64.44
CA VAL A 397 -6.55 36.06 -63.06
C VAL A 397 -7.05 34.97 -62.11
N LYS A 398 -6.13 34.32 -61.40
CA LYS A 398 -6.39 33.20 -60.49
C LYS A 398 -6.46 33.69 -59.05
N PHE A 399 -7.43 33.24 -58.27
CA PHE A 399 -7.68 33.70 -56.90
C PHE A 399 -7.44 32.58 -55.88
N THR A 400 -6.68 32.87 -54.82
CA THR A 400 -6.30 31.90 -53.76
C THR A 400 -6.62 32.46 -52.38
N GLU A 401 -7.37 31.70 -51.57
CA GLU A 401 -7.85 32.07 -50.23
C GLU A 401 -6.69 32.23 -49.22
N ILE A 402 -6.73 33.29 -48.40
CA ILE A 402 -5.77 33.52 -47.31
C ILE A 402 -6.36 33.00 -45.99
N LYS A 403 -5.64 32.10 -45.31
CA LYS A 403 -5.99 31.72 -43.92
C LYS A 403 -5.29 32.66 -42.93
N VAL A 404 -6.02 33.11 -41.92
CA VAL A 404 -5.55 34.11 -40.94
C VAL A 404 -5.82 33.66 -39.52
N LEU A 405 -4.78 33.63 -38.68
CA LEU A 405 -4.88 33.49 -37.23
C LEU A 405 -5.10 34.90 -36.63
N ARG A 406 -6.27 35.12 -36.02
CA ARG A 406 -6.72 36.42 -35.55
C ARG A 406 -6.34 36.69 -34.10
N ASP A 407 -6.60 35.73 -33.21
CA ASP A 407 -6.26 35.79 -31.78
C ASP A 407 -6.12 34.37 -31.18
N ILE A 408 -5.66 34.29 -29.92
CA ILE A 408 -5.53 33.05 -29.15
C ILE A 408 -6.30 33.21 -27.84
N GLN A 409 -7.20 32.26 -27.56
CA GLN A 409 -7.92 32.20 -26.30
C GLN A 409 -7.41 31.00 -25.50
N VAL A 410 -7.21 31.18 -24.19
CA VAL A 410 -6.78 30.11 -23.29
C VAL A 410 -7.80 29.97 -22.16
N VAL A 411 -8.17 28.74 -21.84
CA VAL A 411 -9.15 28.41 -20.80
C VAL A 411 -8.57 27.29 -19.94
N HIS A 412 -8.32 27.59 -18.67
CA HIS A 412 -7.85 26.62 -17.68
C HIS A 412 -9.00 25.90 -16.96
N SER A 413 -8.73 24.68 -16.53
CA SER A 413 -9.57 23.86 -15.67
C SER A 413 -8.70 22.90 -14.85
N GLU A 414 -9.23 22.31 -13.78
CA GLU A 414 -8.50 21.32 -12.96
C GLU A 414 -8.04 20.06 -13.71
N GLU A 415 -8.61 19.79 -14.89
CA GLU A 415 -8.30 18.63 -15.73
C GLU A 415 -7.33 18.95 -16.86
N GLU A 416 -7.42 20.15 -17.45
CA GLU A 416 -6.62 20.57 -18.62
C GLU A 416 -6.63 22.10 -18.83
N THR A 417 -5.59 22.61 -19.49
CA THR A 417 -5.60 23.94 -20.11
C THR A 417 -5.85 23.78 -21.61
N LYS A 418 -6.87 24.45 -22.13
CA LYS A 418 -7.28 24.45 -23.54
C LYS A 418 -6.85 25.76 -24.21
N ILE A 419 -6.02 25.66 -25.25
CA ILE A 419 -5.73 26.73 -26.21
C ILE A 419 -6.71 26.61 -27.38
N GLU A 420 -7.54 27.62 -27.59
CA GLU A 420 -8.43 27.74 -28.74
C GLU A 420 -7.90 28.81 -29.71
N LEU A 421 -7.68 28.41 -30.96
CA LEU A 421 -7.12 29.29 -32.00
C LEU A 421 -8.26 29.96 -32.79
N VAL A 422 -8.32 31.30 -32.72
CA VAL A 422 -9.36 32.07 -33.39
C VAL A 422 -8.91 32.41 -34.80
N THR A 423 -9.44 31.71 -35.80
CA THR A 423 -9.04 31.86 -37.22
C THR A 423 -10.20 32.35 -38.10
N ASN A 424 -9.94 32.62 -39.38
CA ASN A 424 -10.96 32.92 -40.38
C ASN A 424 -11.53 31.68 -41.11
N CYS A 425 -11.16 30.46 -40.71
CA CYS A 425 -11.54 29.22 -41.41
C CYS A 425 -11.82 28.07 -40.41
N GLU A 426 -12.81 27.23 -40.71
CA GLU A 426 -13.26 26.19 -39.77
C GLU A 426 -12.28 25.00 -39.68
N GLU A 427 -11.68 24.58 -40.80
CA GLU A 427 -10.76 23.43 -40.82
C GLU A 427 -9.30 23.80 -41.13
N TYR A 428 -8.43 23.40 -40.21
CA TYR A 428 -6.98 23.51 -40.30
C TYR A 428 -6.28 22.50 -39.37
N ASN A 429 -5.09 22.08 -39.78
CA ASN A 429 -4.23 21.18 -39.02
C ASN A 429 -3.19 22.01 -38.25
N VAL A 430 -2.87 21.56 -37.03
CA VAL A 430 -1.74 22.04 -36.24
C VAL A 430 -0.77 20.87 -36.08
N VAL A 431 0.51 21.09 -36.36
CA VAL A 431 1.57 20.10 -36.10
C VAL A 431 2.30 20.52 -34.82
N LEU A 432 2.50 19.59 -33.88
CA LEU A 432 3.26 19.83 -32.65
C LEU A 432 4.64 19.19 -32.75
N GLU A 433 5.68 19.96 -32.43
CA GLU A 433 7.05 19.50 -32.22
C GLU A 433 7.49 19.85 -30.79
N GLN A 434 8.11 18.92 -30.06
CA GLN A 434 8.37 19.09 -28.62
C GLN A 434 9.86 18.96 -28.28
N ASP A 435 10.42 20.04 -27.74
CA ASP A 435 11.73 20.08 -27.10
C ASP A 435 11.57 19.70 -25.62
N GLN A 436 11.59 18.38 -25.36
CA GLN A 436 11.28 17.83 -24.04
C GLN A 436 12.29 18.21 -22.94
N ASP A 437 13.50 18.61 -23.33
CA ASP A 437 14.56 19.05 -22.40
C ASP A 437 14.40 20.52 -21.99
N LYS A 438 13.73 21.35 -22.81
CA LYS A 438 13.50 22.78 -22.54
C LYS A 438 12.07 23.11 -22.10
N GLY A 439 11.15 22.15 -22.15
CA GLY A 439 9.73 22.39 -21.85
C GLY A 439 9.03 23.26 -22.89
N ILE A 440 9.47 23.19 -24.16
CA ILE A 440 8.95 24.01 -25.26
C ILE A 440 8.22 23.12 -26.26
N THR A 441 6.99 23.47 -26.60
CA THR A 441 6.24 22.89 -27.72
C THR A 441 6.03 23.95 -28.81
N TYR A 442 6.47 23.65 -30.02
CA TYR A 442 6.23 24.45 -31.21
C TYR A 442 4.97 23.94 -31.91
N ALA A 443 3.98 24.81 -32.11
CA ALA A 443 2.73 24.48 -32.77
C ALA A 443 2.62 25.22 -34.12
N TYR A 444 2.79 24.47 -35.20
CA TYR A 444 2.91 24.96 -36.57
C TYR A 444 1.57 24.98 -37.31
N LEU A 445 1.23 26.11 -37.92
CA LEU A 445 0.08 26.33 -38.79
C LEU A 445 0.58 26.71 -40.20
N TYR A 446 0.53 25.75 -41.12
CA TYR A 446 0.95 25.90 -42.52
C TYR A 446 -0.13 26.59 -43.37
N GLY A 447 0.28 27.54 -44.21
CA GLY A 447 -0.61 28.30 -45.10
C GLY A 447 -1.40 29.39 -44.36
N PHE A 448 -0.90 29.86 -43.21
CA PHE A 448 -1.51 30.91 -42.40
C PHE A 448 -0.65 32.18 -42.37
N ALA A 449 -1.33 33.33 -42.25
CA ALA A 449 -0.74 34.58 -41.76
C ALA A 449 -1.25 34.89 -40.34
N ALA A 450 -0.46 35.61 -39.55
CA ALA A 450 -0.83 36.11 -38.23
C ALA A 450 -1.36 37.54 -38.32
N SER A 451 -2.37 37.88 -37.50
CA SER A 451 -2.88 39.26 -37.48
C SER A 451 -1.81 40.24 -36.96
N PRO A 452 -1.77 41.50 -37.45
CA PRO A 452 -0.78 42.49 -37.01
C PRO A 452 -0.78 42.80 -35.50
N GLY A 453 -1.89 42.54 -34.80
CA GLY A 453 -2.01 42.69 -33.33
C GLY A 453 -1.68 41.42 -32.53
N LEU A 454 -1.40 40.29 -33.20
CA LEU A 454 -1.00 39.02 -32.60
C LEU A 454 0.50 38.73 -32.81
N LEU A 455 1.09 39.26 -33.88
CA LEU A 455 2.53 39.21 -34.13
C LEU A 455 3.34 39.82 -32.97
N ASN A 456 4.32 39.07 -32.47
CA ASN A 456 5.14 39.43 -31.29
C ASN A 456 4.34 39.62 -29.97
N LYS A 457 3.06 39.24 -29.92
CA LYS A 457 2.29 39.19 -28.67
C LYS A 457 2.77 37.99 -27.85
N GLU A 458 2.96 38.23 -26.55
CA GLU A 458 3.40 37.24 -25.57
C GLU A 458 2.35 37.19 -24.46
N PHE A 459 1.88 35.99 -24.15
CA PHE A 459 0.85 35.73 -23.15
C PHE A 459 1.50 34.95 -22.00
N GLU A 460 1.44 35.45 -20.77
CA GLU A 460 2.00 34.81 -19.57
C GLU A 460 0.89 34.38 -18.62
N PHE A 461 1.03 33.20 -18.01
CA PHE A 461 0.00 32.56 -17.18
C PHE A 461 0.64 32.06 -15.87
N LYS A 462 -0.01 32.32 -14.73
CA LYS A 462 0.59 32.04 -13.41
C LYS A 462 0.24 30.69 -12.82
N GLU A 463 -0.98 30.19 -13.07
CA GLU A 463 -1.59 29.06 -12.36
C GLU A 463 -2.00 27.90 -13.31
N GLU A 464 -1.65 28.01 -14.59
CA GLU A 464 -2.09 27.09 -15.64
C GLU A 464 -1.06 26.00 -15.94
N TYR A 465 -1.47 24.99 -16.73
CA TYR A 465 -0.57 23.96 -17.28
C TYR A 465 0.30 24.46 -18.44
N ILE A 466 0.28 25.77 -18.70
CA ILE A 466 1.08 26.51 -19.66
C ILE A 466 1.63 27.71 -18.90
N GLU A 467 2.91 28.03 -19.07
CA GLU A 467 3.50 29.22 -18.45
C GLU A 467 3.44 30.41 -19.39
N ARG A 468 3.63 30.18 -20.69
CA ARG A 468 3.73 31.26 -21.68
C ARG A 468 3.45 30.83 -23.12
N ILE A 469 2.89 31.71 -23.94
CA ILE A 469 2.73 31.53 -25.39
C ILE A 469 3.27 32.76 -26.13
N ARG A 470 4.11 32.56 -27.15
CA ARG A 470 4.56 33.61 -28.10
C ARG A 470 4.18 33.22 -29.53
N VAL A 471 3.77 34.18 -30.36
CA VAL A 471 3.45 33.94 -31.79
C VAL A 471 4.57 34.48 -32.70
N ILE A 472 5.04 33.63 -33.61
CA ILE A 472 6.08 33.90 -34.62
C ILE A 472 5.52 33.60 -36.01
N GLU A 473 5.95 34.34 -37.03
CA GLU A 473 5.55 34.15 -38.43
C GLU A 473 6.78 34.13 -39.35
N ASP A 474 6.86 33.12 -40.21
CA ASP A 474 7.79 33.04 -41.33
C ASP A 474 7.03 33.37 -42.62
N LYS A 475 7.25 34.59 -43.13
CA LYS A 475 6.57 35.14 -44.30
C LYS A 475 7.03 34.54 -45.63
N GLU A 476 8.22 33.94 -45.68
CA GLU A 476 8.73 33.27 -46.89
C GLU A 476 8.14 31.87 -47.03
N LYS A 477 7.83 31.20 -45.90
CA LYS A 477 7.23 29.85 -45.88
C LYS A 477 5.71 29.85 -45.69
N GLY A 478 5.08 31.00 -45.45
CA GLY A 478 3.64 31.09 -45.17
C GLY A 478 3.23 30.31 -43.91
N LEU A 479 4.04 30.44 -42.85
CA LEU A 479 4.00 29.59 -41.67
C LEU A 479 3.87 30.42 -40.39
N VAL A 480 2.82 30.17 -39.61
CA VAL A 480 2.71 30.70 -38.24
C VAL A 480 3.12 29.60 -37.25
N CYS A 481 3.91 29.98 -36.25
CA CYS A 481 4.36 29.10 -35.17
C CYS A 481 4.00 29.71 -33.81
N LEU A 482 3.28 28.97 -32.98
CA LEU A 482 3.15 29.29 -31.55
C LEU A 482 4.28 28.59 -30.80
N VAL A 483 5.07 29.35 -30.04
CA VAL A 483 6.04 28.81 -29.09
C VAL A 483 5.36 28.73 -27.73
N ILE A 484 5.00 27.53 -27.30
CA ILE A 484 4.28 27.25 -26.06
C ILE A 484 5.28 26.73 -25.03
N TYR A 485 5.48 27.50 -23.96
CA TYR A 485 6.27 27.10 -22.80
C TYR A 485 5.35 26.38 -21.82
N SER A 486 5.60 25.10 -21.58
CA SER A 486 4.78 24.28 -20.70
C SER A 486 5.65 23.24 -19.97
N PRO A 487 5.61 23.20 -18.62
CA PRO A 487 6.25 22.15 -17.83
C PRO A 487 5.50 20.82 -17.91
N VAL A 488 4.28 20.83 -18.46
CA VAL A 488 3.49 19.63 -18.74
C VAL A 488 3.94 19.04 -20.09
N LYS A 489 4.61 17.88 -20.06
CA LYS A 489 5.14 17.23 -21.27
C LYS A 489 4.05 16.82 -22.28
N ARG A 490 2.79 16.67 -21.86
CA ARG A 490 1.68 16.17 -22.69
C ARG A 490 0.79 17.29 -23.23
N LEU A 491 1.15 17.82 -24.40
CA LEU A 491 0.27 18.62 -25.25
C LEU A 491 -0.29 17.74 -26.37
N ILE A 492 -1.58 17.86 -26.66
CA ILE A 492 -2.25 17.15 -27.77
C ILE A 492 -3.12 18.10 -28.58
N VAL A 493 -3.24 17.84 -29.89
CA VAL A 493 -4.23 18.52 -30.74
C VAL A 493 -5.54 17.72 -30.71
N ALA A 494 -6.66 18.40 -30.54
CA ALA A 494 -8.00 17.82 -30.53
C ALA A 494 -8.95 18.66 -31.41
N LYS A 495 -10.12 18.09 -31.76
CA LYS A 495 -11.26 18.87 -32.27
C LYS A 495 -12.31 19.01 -31.17
N ASP A 496 -12.70 20.24 -30.85
CA ASP A 496 -13.83 20.57 -29.98
C ASP A 496 -14.81 21.45 -30.76
N ARG A 497 -16.08 21.03 -30.86
CA ARG A 497 -17.16 21.72 -31.60
C ARG A 497 -16.72 22.24 -32.99
N ASN A 498 -16.10 21.36 -33.77
CA ASN A 498 -15.51 21.60 -35.09
C ASN A 498 -14.31 22.58 -35.15
N LYS A 499 -13.78 23.07 -34.03
CA LYS A 499 -12.53 23.86 -33.98
C LYS A 499 -11.34 22.98 -33.60
N THR A 500 -10.18 23.25 -34.19
CA THR A 500 -8.91 22.64 -33.78
C THR A 500 -8.36 23.37 -32.55
N VAL A 501 -8.07 22.62 -31.48
CA VAL A 501 -7.65 23.14 -30.17
C VAL A 501 -6.45 22.36 -29.64
N ILE A 502 -5.61 22.98 -28.82
CA ILE A 502 -4.44 22.34 -28.20
C ILE A 502 -4.72 22.18 -26.71
N LEU A 503 -4.62 20.96 -26.19
CA LEU A 503 -4.91 20.63 -24.80
C LEU A 503 -3.60 20.26 -24.08
N ALA A 504 -3.24 21.02 -23.05
CA ALA A 504 -2.17 20.68 -22.11
C ALA A 504 -2.79 19.93 -20.90
N ARG A 505 -2.38 18.67 -20.69
CA ARG A 505 -2.95 17.77 -19.68
C ARG A 505 -1.91 17.33 -18.66
N PRO A 506 -2.09 17.62 -17.34
CA PRO A 506 -1.11 17.28 -16.31
C PRO A 506 -0.80 15.79 -16.29
N ASN A 507 0.42 15.45 -15.88
CA ASN A 507 0.77 14.06 -15.63
C ASN A 507 -0.03 13.55 -14.42
N LYS A 508 -0.49 12.30 -14.47
CA LYS A 508 -1.15 11.66 -13.32
C LYS A 508 -0.08 11.14 -12.37
N ALA A 509 -0.09 11.66 -11.15
CA ALA A 509 0.60 11.07 -10.02
C ALA A 509 -0.40 10.26 -9.19
N PHE A 510 0.06 9.24 -8.48
CA PHE A 510 -0.82 8.41 -7.66
C PHE A 510 -0.24 8.28 -6.25
N LEU A 511 -1.09 8.37 -5.24
CA LEU A 511 -0.77 7.95 -3.88
C LEU A 511 -1.37 6.56 -3.68
N LEU A 512 -0.51 5.54 -3.62
CA LEU A 512 -0.87 4.13 -3.50
C LEU A 512 -0.34 3.57 -2.17
N TYR A 513 -0.93 2.49 -1.65
CA TYR A 513 -0.39 1.77 -0.48
C TYR A 513 -0.17 0.29 -0.76
N ASN A 514 1.06 -0.19 -0.55
CA ASN A 514 1.39 -1.60 -0.65
C ASN A 514 1.27 -2.29 0.72
N MET A 515 0.14 -2.93 0.97
CA MET A 515 -0.15 -3.64 2.23
C MET A 515 0.89 -4.72 2.58
N PHE A 516 1.49 -5.39 1.59
CA PHE A 516 2.49 -6.44 1.83
C PHE A 516 3.84 -5.90 2.29
N GLN A 517 4.14 -4.62 2.02
CA GLN A 517 5.43 -3.99 2.34
C GLN A 517 5.31 -2.87 3.38
N ASN A 518 4.10 -2.40 3.69
CA ASN A 518 3.84 -1.21 4.53
C ASN A 518 4.49 0.07 3.95
N ILE A 519 4.41 0.23 2.63
CA ILE A 519 4.98 1.36 1.89
C ILE A 519 3.86 2.16 1.23
N LEU A 520 3.80 3.47 1.50
CA LEU A 520 3.08 4.44 0.68
C LEU A 520 3.96 4.84 -0.52
N ILE A 521 3.37 4.81 -1.71
CA ILE A 521 4.07 5.04 -2.97
C ILE A 521 3.47 6.29 -3.61
N PHE A 522 4.27 7.36 -3.69
CA PHE A 522 3.97 8.55 -4.48
C PHE A 522 4.48 8.32 -5.90
N GLN A 523 3.64 7.67 -6.72
CA GLN A 523 3.97 7.31 -8.09
C GLN A 523 4.04 8.54 -8.99
N ASN A 524 5.09 8.64 -9.81
CA ASN A 524 5.40 9.79 -10.67
C ASN A 524 5.65 11.10 -9.88
N ILE A 525 6.13 11.00 -8.64
CA ILE A 525 6.64 12.11 -7.82
C ILE A 525 8.09 11.80 -7.45
N LEU A 526 9.03 12.65 -7.85
CA LEU A 526 10.45 12.48 -7.57
C LEU A 526 10.80 12.87 -6.12
N PRO A 527 11.87 12.31 -5.51
CA PRO A 527 12.22 12.58 -4.11
C PRO A 527 12.58 14.04 -3.76
N HIS A 528 12.81 14.89 -4.77
CA HIS A 528 13.04 16.33 -4.59
C HIS A 528 11.78 17.17 -4.88
N GLU A 529 10.71 16.55 -5.35
CA GLU A 529 9.39 17.15 -5.55
C GLU A 529 8.46 16.92 -4.34
N ILE A 530 8.92 16.23 -3.29
CA ILE A 530 8.15 15.97 -2.08
C ILE A 530 9.02 16.18 -0.83
N GLU A 531 8.56 17.05 0.06
CA GLU A 531 9.06 17.14 1.43
C GLU A 531 8.16 16.33 2.36
N ILE A 532 8.75 15.69 3.37
CA ILE A 532 8.06 14.83 4.33
C ILE A 532 8.64 15.12 5.71
N ASP A 533 7.77 15.38 6.69
CA ASP A 533 8.10 15.63 8.08
C ASP A 533 7.27 14.71 9.00
N TYR A 534 7.80 14.36 10.17
CA TYR A 534 7.19 13.39 11.08
C TYR A 534 7.15 13.89 12.51
N ASP A 535 5.94 14.25 12.95
CA ASP A 535 5.66 14.55 14.34
C ASP A 535 5.45 13.25 15.13
N ALA A 536 6.51 12.79 15.80
CA ALA A 536 6.52 11.62 16.68
C ALA A 536 5.76 11.82 18.02
N VAL A 537 5.27 13.04 18.31
CA VAL A 537 4.43 13.36 19.47
C VAL A 537 2.96 13.27 19.10
N ALA A 538 2.56 13.86 17.96
CA ALA A 538 1.21 13.74 17.41
C ALA A 538 0.94 12.37 16.75
N ASN A 539 2.01 11.65 16.39
CA ASN A 539 2.02 10.43 15.58
C ASN A 539 1.47 10.66 14.16
N GLU A 540 1.91 11.75 13.54
CA GLU A 540 1.38 12.27 12.27
C GLU A 540 2.53 12.59 11.31
N VAL A 541 2.44 12.10 10.07
CA VAL A 541 3.40 12.39 9.00
C VAL A 541 2.77 13.41 8.06
N PHE A 542 3.43 14.55 7.92
CA PHE A 542 3.05 15.62 7.00
C PHE A 542 3.85 15.47 5.71
N PHE A 543 3.22 15.74 4.56
CA PHE A 543 3.92 15.79 3.29
C PHE A 543 3.50 16.99 2.45
N LEU A 544 4.43 17.51 1.66
CA LEU A 544 4.24 18.64 0.74
C LEU A 544 4.84 18.27 -0.63
N VAL A 545 3.97 17.91 -1.57
CA VAL A 545 4.31 17.70 -2.99
C VAL A 545 4.42 19.07 -3.67
N LYS A 546 5.65 19.49 -3.95
CA LYS A 546 6.03 20.75 -4.61
C LYS A 546 5.92 20.72 -6.14
N ASN A 547 5.04 19.88 -6.68
CA ASN A 547 4.73 19.84 -8.11
C ASN A 547 3.24 20.17 -8.32
N ARG A 548 2.97 21.37 -8.85
CA ARG A 548 1.63 21.86 -9.21
C ARG A 548 1.11 21.43 -10.59
N PHE A 549 1.97 20.79 -11.38
CA PHE A 549 1.71 20.37 -12.76
C PHE A 549 1.33 18.88 -12.89
N VAL A 550 1.16 18.20 -11.76
CA VAL A 550 0.58 16.85 -11.67
C VAL A 550 -0.85 16.88 -11.13
N LYS A 551 -1.66 15.91 -11.54
CA LYS A 551 -2.92 15.56 -10.88
C LYS A 551 -2.66 14.36 -9.98
N LEU A 552 -2.58 14.61 -8.67
CA LEU A 552 -2.43 13.56 -7.67
C LEU A 552 -3.76 12.84 -7.48
N LEU A 553 -3.74 11.51 -7.49
CA LEU A 553 -4.91 10.65 -7.35
C LEU A 553 -4.68 9.65 -6.22
N GLU A 554 -5.54 9.68 -5.21
CA GLU A 554 -5.57 8.68 -4.14
C GLU A 554 -6.06 7.33 -4.66
N ASP A 555 -5.43 6.23 -4.24
CA ASP A 555 -6.01 4.89 -4.36
C ASP A 555 -7.30 4.83 -3.51
N PRO A 556 -8.46 4.42 -4.07
CA PRO A 556 -9.71 4.28 -3.32
C PRO A 556 -9.61 3.41 -2.05
N LEU A 557 -8.66 2.47 -2.01
CA LEU A 557 -8.42 1.64 -0.83
C LEU A 557 -8.00 2.45 0.40
N LEU A 558 -7.32 3.60 0.22
CA LEU A 558 -6.82 4.45 1.33
C LEU A 558 -7.90 4.98 2.27
N LYS A 559 -9.18 4.81 1.90
CA LYS A 559 -10.36 5.21 2.68
C LYS A 559 -10.99 4.05 3.46
N SER A 560 -10.36 2.88 3.48
CA SER A 560 -10.68 1.81 4.44
C SER A 560 -10.05 2.08 5.81
N GLU A 561 -10.74 1.66 6.87
CA GLU A 561 -10.24 1.68 8.24
C GLU A 561 -9.31 0.48 8.56
N ASP A 562 -9.19 -0.50 7.67
CA ASP A 562 -8.57 -1.82 7.93
C ASP A 562 -7.03 -1.85 8.05
N PHE A 563 -6.33 -0.75 7.75
CA PHE A 563 -4.86 -0.75 7.68
C PHE A 563 -4.18 -0.88 9.06
N GLU A 564 -3.10 -1.66 9.18
CA GLU A 564 -2.32 -1.75 10.44
C GLU A 564 -1.66 -0.42 10.84
N THR A 565 -1.15 0.32 9.86
CA THR A 565 -0.13 1.36 10.09
C THR A 565 -0.70 2.77 10.28
N PHE A 566 -1.81 3.09 9.62
CA PHE A 566 -2.43 4.42 9.63
C PHE A 566 -3.96 4.36 9.76
N SER A 567 -4.56 5.42 10.30
CA SER A 567 -6.02 5.54 10.52
C SER A 567 -6.70 6.38 9.46
N SER A 568 -6.00 7.37 8.90
CA SER A 568 -6.50 8.24 7.85
C SER A 568 -5.36 8.85 7.05
N ILE A 569 -5.65 9.18 5.80
CA ILE A 569 -4.81 10.06 4.98
C ILE A 569 -5.72 11.19 4.47
N GLU A 570 -5.33 12.42 4.77
CA GLU A 570 -5.97 13.64 4.30
C GLU A 570 -5.05 14.28 3.26
N VAL A 571 -5.61 14.73 2.13
CA VAL A 571 -4.86 15.36 1.03
C VAL A 571 -5.64 16.59 0.56
N GLN A 572 -4.96 17.73 0.42
CA GLN A 572 -5.56 18.95 -0.11
C GLN A 572 -4.64 19.62 -1.15
N ARG A 573 -5.27 20.24 -2.17
CA ARG A 573 -4.55 20.96 -3.22
C ARG A 573 -4.22 22.38 -2.73
N VAL A 574 -2.99 22.81 -2.96
CA VAL A 574 -2.45 24.12 -2.58
C VAL A 574 -1.78 24.79 -3.78
N GLU A 575 -1.46 26.08 -3.66
CA GLU A 575 -0.93 26.93 -4.74
C GLU A 575 0.26 26.29 -5.51
N ASN A 576 1.12 25.56 -4.81
CA ASN A 576 2.33 24.94 -5.36
C ASN A 576 2.29 23.41 -5.42
N GLY A 577 1.11 22.79 -5.31
CA GLY A 577 0.91 21.35 -5.50
C GLY A 577 -0.12 20.76 -4.56
N TYR A 578 0.31 19.82 -3.71
CA TYR A 578 -0.55 19.15 -2.73
C TYR A 578 0.17 19.06 -1.40
N GLU A 579 -0.54 19.35 -0.32
CA GLU A 579 -0.11 18.97 1.02
C GLU A 579 -1.05 17.91 1.58
N GLY A 580 -0.55 17.11 2.52
CA GLY A 580 -1.34 16.07 3.12
C GLY A 580 -0.77 15.57 4.44
N LYS A 581 -1.60 14.79 5.12
CA LYS A 581 -1.41 14.38 6.50
C LYS A 581 -1.81 12.93 6.65
N ILE A 582 -0.86 12.10 7.06
CA ILE A 582 -1.04 10.67 7.33
C ILE A 582 -1.06 10.49 8.84
N LYS A 583 -2.19 10.08 9.40
CA LYS A 583 -2.33 9.84 10.83
C LYS A 583 -2.00 8.38 11.14
N LEU A 584 -0.94 8.14 11.91
CA LEU A 584 -0.46 6.79 12.18
C LEU A 584 -1.22 6.15 13.36
N LYS A 585 -1.50 4.84 13.28
CA LYS A 585 -2.15 4.07 14.36
C LYS A 585 -1.17 3.69 15.48
N THR A 586 0.11 3.53 15.13
CA THR A 586 1.21 3.21 16.04
C THR A 586 2.44 4.02 15.65
N ARG A 587 3.37 4.22 16.57
CA ARG A 587 4.64 4.90 16.29
C ARG A 587 5.44 4.14 15.27
N CYS A 588 5.89 4.83 14.24
CA CYS A 588 6.69 4.26 13.16
C CYS A 588 8.09 4.87 13.10
N LYS A 589 9.03 4.12 12.51
CA LYS A 589 10.16 4.69 11.78
C LYS A 589 9.67 5.04 10.37
N VAL A 590 10.06 6.20 9.88
CA VAL A 590 9.68 6.72 8.56
C VAL A 590 10.94 6.79 7.69
N ASP A 591 11.03 5.93 6.68
CA ASP A 591 12.16 5.89 5.74
C ASP A 591 11.71 6.30 4.33
N ILE A 592 12.39 7.30 3.76
CA ILE A 592 12.14 7.78 2.39
C ILE A 592 13.15 7.12 1.44
N SER A 593 12.68 6.58 0.32
CA SER A 593 13.53 5.93 -0.69
C SER A 593 13.03 6.17 -2.11
N VAL A 594 13.94 6.08 -3.09
CA VAL A 594 13.59 6.15 -4.51
C VAL A 594 13.10 4.78 -4.98
N SER A 595 12.05 4.75 -5.80
CA SER A 595 11.63 3.54 -6.50
C SER A 595 12.68 3.05 -7.51
N LYS A 596 12.63 1.76 -7.87
CA LYS A 596 13.62 1.13 -8.78
C LYS A 596 13.59 1.66 -10.22
N ASP A 597 12.49 2.27 -10.64
CA ASP A 597 12.34 2.97 -11.92
C ASP A 597 12.83 4.42 -11.89
N GLY A 598 13.18 4.95 -10.71
CA GLY A 598 13.71 6.30 -10.52
C GLY A 598 12.67 7.42 -10.64
N THR A 599 11.39 7.11 -10.85
CA THR A 599 10.32 8.09 -11.13
C THR A 599 9.38 8.35 -9.96
N SER A 600 9.50 7.60 -8.86
CA SER A 600 8.53 7.61 -7.76
C SER A 600 9.22 7.63 -6.39
N THR A 601 8.50 8.10 -5.37
CA THR A 601 8.99 8.17 -3.99
C THR A 601 8.26 7.18 -3.11
N ASN A 602 9.04 6.29 -2.48
CA ASN A 602 8.56 5.26 -1.56
C ASN A 602 8.74 5.73 -0.11
N LEU A 603 7.64 5.96 0.58
CA LEU A 603 7.56 6.26 2.01
C LEU A 603 7.27 4.98 2.78
N SER A 604 8.32 4.41 3.39
CA SER A 604 8.19 3.18 4.20
C SER A 604 7.79 3.55 5.62
N LEU A 605 6.64 3.03 6.07
CA LEU A 605 6.12 3.23 7.42
C LEU A 605 6.31 1.93 8.21
N ILE A 606 7.33 1.89 9.07
CA ILE A 606 7.73 0.68 9.80
C ILE A 606 7.35 0.84 11.28
N PRO A 607 6.29 0.18 11.78
CA PRO A 607 5.94 0.24 13.21
C PRO A 607 7.12 -0.13 14.10
N LEU A 608 7.41 0.69 15.12
CA LEU A 608 8.53 0.47 16.03
C LEU A 608 8.44 -0.88 16.75
N LYS A 609 7.22 -1.35 17.03
CA LYS A 609 6.93 -2.70 17.57
C LYS A 609 7.40 -3.87 16.68
N LYS A 610 7.68 -3.64 15.38
CA LYS A 610 8.30 -4.62 14.46
C LYS A 610 9.83 -4.54 14.44
N LEU A 611 10.43 -3.44 14.93
CA LEU A 611 11.88 -3.23 15.05
C LEU A 611 12.42 -3.59 16.44
N ASN A 612 11.66 -3.24 17.49
CA ASN A 612 12.02 -3.49 18.88
C ASN A 612 11.38 -4.79 19.36
N LYS A 613 12.19 -5.72 19.87
CA LYS A 613 11.73 -7.05 20.28
C LYS A 613 12.39 -7.54 21.55
N ILE A 614 11.65 -8.30 22.34
CA ILE A 614 12.20 -9.20 23.37
C ILE A 614 12.19 -10.61 22.76
N LYS A 615 13.38 -11.21 22.60
CA LYS A 615 13.55 -12.50 21.92
C LYS A 615 13.52 -13.65 22.92
N ALA A 616 14.30 -13.56 23.97
CA ALA A 616 14.46 -14.62 24.97
C ALA A 616 14.79 -14.01 26.33
N PHE A 617 14.77 -14.84 27.37
CA PHE A 617 15.30 -14.48 28.67
C PHE A 617 16.16 -15.63 29.21
N GLU A 618 17.12 -15.29 30.06
CA GLU A 618 17.88 -16.22 30.88
C GLU A 618 17.65 -15.91 32.35
N TYR A 619 17.61 -16.96 33.17
CA TYR A 619 17.58 -16.85 34.62
C TYR A 619 18.65 -17.74 35.24
N GLU A 620 19.57 -17.15 36.00
CA GLU A 620 20.71 -17.81 36.63
C GLU A 620 20.80 -17.38 38.10
N SER A 621 20.79 -18.32 39.04
CA SER A 621 21.13 -18.02 40.44
C SER A 621 22.55 -18.51 40.75
N LYS A 622 23.41 -17.60 41.22
CA LYS A 622 24.86 -17.84 41.34
C LYS A 622 25.39 -17.31 42.68
N GLY A 623 25.47 -18.21 43.66
CA GLY A 623 25.66 -17.81 45.06
C GLY A 623 24.53 -16.88 45.52
N ALA A 624 24.87 -15.87 46.31
CA ALA A 624 23.92 -14.94 46.91
C ALA A 624 23.25 -13.92 45.96
N LYS A 625 23.36 -14.08 44.62
CA LYS A 625 22.69 -13.21 43.66
C LYS A 625 21.96 -14.01 42.58
N SER A 626 20.80 -13.54 42.17
CA SER A 626 20.09 -14.05 41.00
C SER A 626 20.07 -13.02 39.88
N PHE A 627 20.27 -13.49 38.65
CA PHE A 627 20.38 -12.69 37.44
C PHE A 627 19.23 -13.08 36.50
N LEU A 628 18.41 -12.11 36.12
CA LEU A 628 17.36 -12.27 35.11
C LEU A 628 17.68 -11.33 33.94
N ARG A 629 18.00 -11.91 32.78
CA ARG A 629 18.50 -11.17 31.61
C ARG A 629 17.54 -11.35 30.45
N PHE A 630 16.96 -10.27 29.93
CA PHE A 630 16.15 -10.30 28.71
C PHE A 630 17.03 -9.94 27.51
N MET A 631 17.09 -10.83 26.52
CA MET A 631 17.75 -10.59 25.23
C MET A 631 16.80 -9.83 24.32
N CYS A 632 17.20 -8.64 23.89
CA CYS A 632 16.40 -7.75 23.08
C CYS A 632 17.02 -7.46 21.70
N GLU A 633 16.24 -6.78 20.87
CA GLU A 633 16.64 -6.21 19.57
C GLU A 633 16.00 -4.82 19.45
N GLY A 634 16.70 -3.87 18.81
CA GLY A 634 16.21 -2.50 18.62
C GLY A 634 16.60 -1.51 19.71
N ASP A 635 16.00 -0.31 19.66
CA ASP A 635 16.20 0.79 20.61
C ASP A 635 15.22 0.66 21.78
N ILE A 636 15.60 -0.16 22.77
CA ILE A 636 14.77 -0.50 23.92
C ILE A 636 14.73 0.65 24.93
N LYS A 637 13.54 1.21 25.10
CA LYS A 637 13.20 2.13 26.19
C LYS A 637 12.30 1.40 27.17
N TYR A 638 12.56 1.56 28.47
CA TYR A 638 11.83 0.87 29.52
C TYR A 638 11.65 1.72 30.77
N VAL A 639 10.64 1.38 31.56
CA VAL A 639 10.41 1.87 32.93
C VAL A 639 10.18 0.66 33.83
N VAL A 640 10.63 0.73 35.09
CA VAL A 640 10.41 -0.30 36.11
C VAL A 640 9.73 0.35 37.31
N GLU A 641 8.57 -0.18 37.70
CA GLU A 641 7.83 0.23 38.89
C GLU A 641 7.60 -0.98 39.80
N ARG A 642 7.70 -0.81 41.13
CA ARG A 642 7.46 -1.89 42.08
C ARG A 642 6.04 -1.83 42.63
N ASN A 643 5.24 -2.82 42.27
CA ASN A 643 3.92 -3.04 42.85
C ASN A 643 4.07 -3.88 44.14
N ASN A 644 3.99 -3.19 45.28
CA ASN A 644 4.11 -3.82 46.60
C ASN A 644 2.86 -4.66 47.00
N THR A 645 1.71 -4.47 46.35
CA THR A 645 0.49 -5.24 46.62
C THR A 645 0.55 -6.63 45.99
N ASP A 646 0.98 -6.70 44.73
CA ASP A 646 1.11 -7.96 43.97
C ASP A 646 2.51 -8.60 44.09
N ARG A 647 3.41 -8.01 44.90
CA ARG A 647 4.80 -8.44 45.15
C ARG A 647 5.62 -8.61 43.86
N CYS A 648 5.51 -7.66 42.93
CA CYS A 648 6.17 -7.74 41.63
C CYS A 648 6.76 -6.41 41.15
N LEU A 649 7.74 -6.52 40.25
CA LEU A 649 8.17 -5.42 39.39
C LEU A 649 7.32 -5.44 38.12
N GLU A 650 6.62 -4.35 37.80
CA GLU A 650 6.10 -4.11 36.46
C GLU A 650 7.19 -3.44 35.63
N VAL A 651 7.62 -4.10 34.57
CA VAL A 651 8.59 -3.61 33.60
C VAL A 651 7.84 -3.28 32.31
N ARG A 652 7.66 -2.00 32.02
CA ARG A 652 7.08 -1.54 30.75
C ARG A 652 8.19 -1.34 29.75
N VAL A 653 8.14 -2.08 28.64
CA VAL A 653 9.10 -2.00 27.53
C VAL A 653 8.37 -1.40 26.33
N PHE A 654 8.72 -0.15 26.01
CA PHE A 654 7.93 0.69 25.12
C PHE A 654 8.06 0.27 23.65
N THR A 655 6.97 0.39 22.88
CA THR A 655 6.95 0.24 21.42
C THR A 655 7.61 -1.06 20.94
N SER A 656 7.31 -2.19 21.59
CA SER A 656 8.04 -3.46 21.49
C SER A 656 7.10 -4.68 21.38
N SER A 657 7.62 -5.79 20.84
CA SER A 657 6.92 -7.09 20.77
C SER A 657 7.71 -8.22 21.42
N VAL A 658 7.07 -9.38 21.65
CA VAL A 658 7.76 -10.60 22.13
C VAL A 658 7.70 -11.66 21.03
N GLU A 659 8.87 -12.09 20.53
CA GLU A 659 8.96 -12.91 19.32
C GLU A 659 9.06 -14.42 19.62
N THR A 660 10.15 -14.86 20.26
CA THR A 660 10.48 -16.29 20.44
C THR A 660 10.16 -16.86 21.83
N ILE A 661 9.43 -16.13 22.68
CA ILE A 661 8.96 -16.63 23.99
C ILE A 661 7.56 -17.23 23.82
N GLU A 662 7.49 -18.56 23.71
CA GLU A 662 6.23 -19.32 23.63
C GLU A 662 5.44 -19.23 24.94
N ASN A 663 6.06 -19.62 26.06
CA ASN A 663 5.43 -19.60 27.38
C ASN A 663 5.44 -18.17 27.96
N ARG A 664 4.33 -17.45 27.79
CA ARG A 664 4.13 -16.10 28.34
C ARG A 664 3.97 -16.05 29.87
N ARG A 665 4.01 -17.20 30.57
CA ARG A 665 4.20 -17.31 32.02
C ARG A 665 5.22 -18.43 32.30
N VAL A 666 6.22 -18.15 33.12
CA VAL A 666 7.28 -19.12 33.50
C VAL A 666 7.56 -18.99 34.99
N GLU A 667 7.44 -20.11 35.72
CA GLU A 667 7.67 -20.18 37.18
C GLU A 667 9.02 -20.85 37.48
N PHE A 668 9.74 -20.36 38.49
CA PHE A 668 11.07 -20.83 38.84
C PHE A 668 11.07 -21.60 40.17
N GLN A 669 11.75 -22.75 40.16
CA GLN A 669 11.94 -23.61 41.35
C GLN A 669 13.14 -23.20 42.20
N ASP A 670 14.07 -22.42 41.67
CA ASP A 670 15.29 -22.00 42.38
C ASP A 670 15.48 -20.48 42.34
N GLY A 671 16.31 -19.95 43.25
CA GLY A 671 16.59 -18.52 43.35
C GLY A 671 15.45 -17.69 43.95
N CYS A 672 15.55 -16.37 43.83
CA CYS A 672 14.66 -15.41 44.49
C CYS A 672 13.47 -14.88 43.64
N VAL A 673 13.38 -15.26 42.35
CA VAL A 673 12.24 -14.91 41.49
C VAL A 673 11.23 -16.05 41.54
N GLU A 674 9.94 -15.75 41.75
CA GLU A 674 8.87 -16.75 41.78
C GLU A 674 8.44 -17.13 40.37
N ARG A 675 8.09 -16.12 39.56
CA ARG A 675 7.73 -16.28 38.16
C ARG A 675 7.87 -14.98 37.39
N ILE A 676 7.90 -15.09 36.07
CA ILE A 676 7.67 -13.98 35.15
C ILE A 676 6.40 -14.19 34.34
N GLU A 677 5.66 -13.11 34.07
CA GLU A 677 4.53 -13.07 33.13
C GLU A 677 4.73 -11.95 32.11
N PHE A 678 4.51 -12.25 30.83
CA PHE A 678 4.57 -11.30 29.72
C PHE A 678 3.15 -11.02 29.20
N LYS A 679 2.75 -9.76 29.20
CA LYS A 679 1.51 -9.29 28.54
C LYS A 679 1.91 -8.31 27.44
N GLU A 680 1.34 -8.46 26.25
CA GLU A 680 1.47 -7.46 25.20
C GLU A 680 0.23 -6.59 25.16
N ASP A 681 0.46 -5.28 25.18
CA ASP A 681 -0.54 -4.27 24.83
C ASP A 681 -0.39 -3.91 23.34
N ILE A 682 -1.14 -2.92 22.86
CA ILE A 682 -1.13 -2.47 21.46
C ILE A 682 0.29 -2.07 21.02
N GLU A 683 0.95 -1.17 21.76
CA GLU A 683 2.33 -0.74 21.46
C GLU A 683 3.40 -1.40 22.35
N ASP A 684 3.09 -1.70 23.61
CA ASP A 684 4.10 -2.01 24.64
C ASP A 684 4.11 -3.49 25.06
N VAL A 685 5.19 -3.91 25.72
CA VAL A 685 5.25 -5.16 26.49
C VAL A 685 5.30 -4.83 27.98
N LEU A 686 4.43 -5.47 28.76
CA LEU A 686 4.44 -5.44 30.22
C LEU A 686 5.00 -6.78 30.73
N ILE A 687 6.15 -6.74 31.42
CA ILE A 687 6.74 -7.91 32.07
C ILE A 687 6.54 -7.78 33.57
N TYR A 688 5.87 -8.74 34.19
CA TYR A 688 5.65 -8.82 35.63
C TYR A 688 6.65 -9.81 36.23
N ILE A 689 7.60 -9.32 37.03
CA ILE A 689 8.61 -10.13 37.71
C ILE A 689 8.21 -10.27 39.18
N TYR A 690 7.72 -11.44 39.59
CA TYR A 690 7.27 -11.68 40.96
C TYR A 690 8.45 -12.05 41.86
N THR A 691 8.72 -11.25 42.89
CA THR A 691 9.83 -11.48 43.84
C THR A 691 9.69 -10.64 45.11
N ASP A 692 9.95 -11.25 46.26
CA ASP A 692 10.00 -10.56 47.55
C ASP A 692 11.26 -9.69 47.74
N VAL A 693 12.33 -9.93 46.96
CA VAL A 693 13.59 -9.16 47.09
C VAL A 693 13.35 -7.68 46.79
N ILE A 694 13.66 -6.84 47.77
CA ILE A 694 13.51 -5.37 47.69
C ILE A 694 14.72 -4.74 47.00
N ASP A 695 15.93 -5.24 47.27
CA ASP A 695 17.18 -4.69 46.72
C ASP A 695 17.53 -5.34 45.37
N TYR A 696 17.40 -4.55 44.30
CA TYR A 696 17.73 -4.96 42.94
C TYR A 696 18.36 -3.82 42.13
N LEU A 697 19.19 -4.19 41.17
CA LEU A 697 19.78 -3.28 40.18
C LEU A 697 19.25 -3.64 38.79
N VAL A 698 18.98 -2.63 37.97
CA VAL A 698 18.52 -2.79 36.58
C VAL A 698 19.45 -2.04 35.65
N GLU A 699 19.99 -2.74 34.64
CA GLU A 699 20.91 -2.16 33.66
C GLU A 699 20.57 -2.67 32.25
N PHE A 700 20.70 -1.79 31.25
CA PHE A 700 20.60 -2.14 29.84
C PHE A 700 21.93 -1.83 29.13
N ARG A 701 22.60 -2.87 28.62
CA ARG A 701 23.81 -2.79 27.79
C ARG A 701 23.79 -3.91 26.76
N ASP A 702 24.45 -3.69 25.62
CA ASP A 702 24.69 -4.73 24.60
C ASP A 702 23.40 -5.49 24.18
N ASN A 703 22.29 -4.74 24.07
CA ASN A 703 20.92 -5.22 23.80
C ASN A 703 20.35 -6.20 24.85
N MET A 704 20.84 -6.17 26.08
CA MET A 704 20.44 -7.06 27.18
C MET A 704 19.93 -6.24 28.37
N LEU A 705 18.65 -6.40 28.71
CA LEU A 705 18.05 -5.81 29.91
C LEU A 705 18.24 -6.77 31.10
N SER A 706 19.13 -6.40 32.01
CA SER A 706 19.57 -7.24 33.13
C SER A 706 19.04 -6.74 34.46
N PHE A 707 18.40 -7.62 35.21
CA PHE A 707 18.03 -7.44 36.61
C PHE A 707 18.98 -8.29 37.47
N VAL A 708 19.59 -7.66 38.47
CA VAL A 708 20.41 -8.33 39.49
C VAL A 708 19.71 -8.18 40.83
N PHE A 709 19.33 -9.29 41.44
CA PHE A 709 18.62 -9.33 42.72
C PHE A 709 19.60 -9.70 43.84
N GLU A 710 19.53 -8.97 44.96
CA GLU A 710 20.43 -9.12 46.10
C GLU A 710 19.64 -9.51 47.36
N PRO A 711 19.24 -10.80 47.50
CA PRO A 711 18.54 -11.30 48.69
C PRO A 711 19.37 -11.20 49.99
N GLN A 712 18.67 -11.15 51.13
CA GLN A 712 19.27 -11.15 52.45
C GLN A 712 20.05 -12.46 52.68
N VAL A 713 21.37 -12.38 52.86
CA VAL A 713 22.19 -13.54 53.24
C VAL A 713 21.87 -13.93 54.68
N ILE A 714 21.44 -15.18 54.86
CA ILE A 714 21.19 -15.80 56.16
C ILE A 714 22.32 -16.79 56.44
N PHE A 715 23.01 -16.58 57.55
CA PHE A 715 24.04 -17.50 58.03
C PHE A 715 23.41 -18.63 58.83
N VAL A 716 24.03 -19.81 58.73
CA VAL A 716 23.58 -21.05 59.37
C VAL A 716 24.66 -21.51 60.32
N HIS A 717 24.34 -21.61 61.61
CA HIS A 717 25.31 -21.99 62.64
C HIS A 717 24.84 -23.23 63.39
N SER A 718 25.58 -24.34 63.21
CA SER A 718 25.29 -25.64 63.81
C SER A 718 25.99 -25.79 65.17
N PHE A 719 25.20 -25.84 66.24
CA PHE A 719 25.64 -26.24 67.58
C PHE A 719 25.41 -27.74 67.74
N VAL A 720 26.45 -28.48 68.12
CA VAL A 720 26.47 -29.94 68.13
C VAL A 720 26.91 -30.45 69.50
N GLU A 721 26.04 -31.22 70.14
CA GLU A 721 26.27 -31.99 71.36
C GLU A 721 26.06 -33.48 71.04
N GLU A 722 26.47 -34.40 71.93
CA GLU A 722 26.32 -35.84 71.66
C GLU A 722 24.87 -36.25 71.38
N GLU A 723 23.89 -35.66 72.08
CA GLU A 723 22.48 -36.10 72.07
C GLU A 723 21.51 -34.96 71.66
N ARG A 724 22.06 -33.86 71.13
CA ARG A 724 21.32 -32.67 70.72
C ARG A 724 22.06 -31.92 69.61
N VAL A 725 21.33 -31.49 68.59
CA VAL A 725 21.83 -30.64 67.50
C VAL A 725 20.87 -29.47 67.34
N ALA A 726 21.41 -28.26 67.31
CA ALA A 726 20.65 -27.04 67.10
C ALA A 726 21.25 -26.24 65.94
N ILE A 727 20.40 -25.72 65.05
CA ILE A 727 20.79 -24.81 63.98
C ILE A 727 20.21 -23.43 64.27
N GLU A 728 21.06 -22.43 64.46
CA GLU A 728 20.64 -21.03 64.49
C GLU A 728 20.47 -20.50 63.06
N LEU A 729 19.36 -19.79 62.85
CA LEU A 729 19.06 -18.99 61.67
C LEU A 729 18.87 -17.53 62.08
N SER A 730 19.87 -16.69 61.76
CA SER A 730 19.84 -15.27 62.11
C SER A 730 19.03 -14.45 61.08
N GLY A 731 17.94 -13.80 61.50
CA GLY A 731 17.15 -12.91 60.63
C GLY A 731 15.98 -13.56 59.89
N ILE A 732 15.56 -14.76 60.30
CA ILE A 732 14.29 -15.41 59.95
C ILE A 732 13.36 -15.39 61.17
N ASP A 733 12.05 -15.33 60.98
CA ASP A 733 11.07 -15.48 62.06
C ASP A 733 10.50 -16.91 62.11
N GLU A 734 10.16 -17.40 63.30
CA GLU A 734 9.61 -18.75 63.51
C GLU A 734 8.35 -19.02 62.70
N ASN A 735 7.52 -17.99 62.47
CA ASN A 735 6.30 -18.10 61.65
C ASN A 735 6.59 -18.29 60.14
N ASN A 736 7.84 -18.16 59.70
CA ASN A 736 8.25 -18.50 58.34
C ASN A 736 8.68 -19.96 58.17
N ILE A 737 8.72 -20.76 59.23
CA ILE A 737 9.29 -22.12 59.21
C ILE A 737 8.21 -23.18 59.46
N GLU A 738 8.10 -24.15 58.57
CA GLU A 738 7.24 -25.33 58.73
C GLU A 738 8.11 -26.56 58.99
N ILE A 739 7.75 -27.35 60.02
CA ILE A 739 8.42 -28.62 60.33
C ILE A 739 7.66 -29.74 59.63
N ILE A 740 8.34 -30.45 58.74
CA ILE A 740 7.85 -31.66 58.07
C ILE A 740 8.73 -32.81 58.57
N LYS A 741 8.14 -33.73 59.35
CA LYS A 741 8.86 -34.88 59.93
C LYS A 741 8.60 -36.14 59.09
N GLU A 742 9.67 -36.67 58.50
CA GLU A 742 9.71 -37.95 57.79
C GLU A 742 10.50 -38.96 58.64
N GLU A 743 10.43 -40.26 58.33
CA GLU A 743 10.95 -41.34 59.20
C GLU A 743 12.46 -41.24 59.46
N GLU A 744 13.27 -40.96 58.43
CA GLU A 744 14.74 -40.79 58.56
C GLU A 744 15.19 -39.31 58.55
N VAL A 745 14.28 -38.34 58.36
CA VAL A 745 14.65 -36.93 58.09
C VAL A 745 13.65 -35.95 58.70
N VAL A 746 14.16 -34.95 59.44
CA VAL A 746 13.36 -33.76 59.77
C VAL A 746 13.68 -32.66 58.76
N VAL A 747 12.67 -32.21 58.03
CA VAL A 747 12.75 -31.15 57.02
C VAL A 747 12.14 -29.88 57.60
N TYR A 748 12.95 -28.81 57.67
CA TYR A 748 12.47 -27.47 58.01
C TYR A 748 12.35 -26.66 56.72
N GLU A 749 11.13 -26.37 56.29
CA GLU A 749 10.84 -25.59 55.08
C GLU A 749 10.64 -24.11 55.42
N ILE A 750 11.47 -23.26 54.81
CA ILE A 750 11.51 -21.82 55.07
C ILE A 750 10.74 -21.10 53.96
N LYS A 751 9.57 -20.56 54.32
CA LYS A 751 8.61 -19.89 53.43
C LYS A 751 9.00 -18.43 53.12
N ARG A 752 10.27 -18.21 52.73
CA ARG A 752 10.84 -16.93 52.27
C ARG A 752 11.74 -17.15 51.06
N ARG A 753 11.62 -16.28 50.05
CA ARG A 753 12.45 -16.25 48.83
C ARG A 753 13.31 -15.00 48.69
N ASP A 754 13.13 -14.02 49.58
CA ASP A 754 13.97 -12.83 49.71
C ASP A 754 15.32 -13.09 50.41
N ILE A 755 15.60 -14.35 50.74
CA ILE A 755 16.79 -14.80 51.45
C ILE A 755 17.72 -15.65 50.57
N TYR A 756 19.00 -15.67 50.93
CA TYR A 756 19.98 -16.66 50.45
C TYR A 756 20.54 -17.47 51.62
N ILE A 757 20.56 -18.80 51.46
CA ILE A 757 21.23 -19.74 52.35
C ILE A 757 22.23 -20.55 51.51
N GLU A 758 23.43 -20.78 52.03
CA GLU A 758 24.42 -21.60 51.33
C GLU A 758 23.97 -23.07 51.22
N LYS A 759 23.87 -23.57 49.98
CA LYS A 759 23.37 -24.90 49.66
C LYS A 759 24.51 -25.92 49.75
N GLY A 760 24.26 -27.06 50.37
CA GLY A 760 25.32 -28.07 50.57
C GLY A 760 24.93 -29.24 51.47
N ILE A 761 25.92 -30.06 51.80
CA ILE A 761 25.80 -31.17 52.75
C ILE A 761 26.93 -31.03 53.78
N GLN A 762 26.56 -30.93 55.05
CA GLN A 762 27.45 -30.88 56.19
C GLN A 762 27.28 -32.18 57.01
N PRO A 763 28.29 -33.06 57.10
CA PRO A 763 28.25 -34.19 58.03
C PRO A 763 28.28 -33.68 59.47
N ILE A 764 27.60 -34.36 60.38
CA ILE A 764 27.50 -34.00 61.80
C ILE A 764 27.92 -35.20 62.65
N ASP A 765 28.73 -34.94 63.68
CA ASP A 765 29.21 -35.94 64.63
C ASP A 765 28.35 -35.89 65.90
N SER A 766 27.24 -36.61 65.89
CA SER A 766 26.24 -36.64 66.96
C SER A 766 25.46 -37.96 66.92
N LYS A 767 24.89 -38.38 68.05
CA LYS A 767 24.03 -39.58 68.17
C LYS A 767 22.61 -39.35 67.64
N VAL A 768 22.22 -38.11 67.28
CA VAL A 768 20.86 -37.81 66.79
C VAL A 768 20.78 -37.40 65.32
N VAL A 769 21.81 -36.76 64.74
CA VAL A 769 21.82 -36.29 63.34
C VAL A 769 23.11 -36.70 62.64
N LYS A 770 22.99 -37.45 61.54
CA LYS A 770 24.09 -37.93 60.66
C LYS A 770 24.66 -36.81 59.78
N LYS A 771 23.79 -35.95 59.24
CA LYS A 771 24.14 -34.82 58.37
C LYS A 771 23.02 -33.78 58.30
N ILE A 772 23.41 -32.53 58.06
CA ILE A 772 22.51 -31.46 57.62
C ILE A 772 22.67 -31.33 56.09
N GLN A 773 21.57 -31.21 55.37
CA GLN A 773 21.56 -30.99 53.92
C GLN A 773 20.63 -29.82 53.59
N ILE A 774 21.18 -28.78 52.97
CA ILE A 774 20.44 -27.57 52.60
C ILE A 774 20.25 -27.58 51.09
N VAL A 775 18.99 -27.59 50.67
CA VAL A 775 18.56 -27.49 49.27
C VAL A 775 17.55 -26.36 49.10
N GLN A 776 17.32 -25.94 47.86
CA GLN A 776 16.21 -25.07 47.51
C GLN A 776 15.36 -25.76 46.43
N ASP A 777 14.09 -25.95 46.73
CA ASP A 777 13.07 -26.51 45.84
C ASP A 777 11.77 -25.75 46.12
N LYS A 778 11.54 -24.73 45.30
CA LYS A 778 10.67 -23.55 45.53
C LYS A 778 11.06 -22.73 46.76
N ASN A 779 11.12 -23.36 47.92
CA ASN A 779 11.53 -22.79 49.21
C ASN A 779 12.86 -23.41 49.65
N TYR A 780 13.54 -22.80 50.63
CA TYR A 780 14.70 -23.43 51.25
C TYR A 780 14.26 -24.55 52.19
N LYS A 781 14.89 -25.71 52.07
CA LYS A 781 14.62 -26.90 52.88
C LYS A 781 15.91 -27.30 53.59
N ILE A 782 15.92 -27.15 54.91
CA ILE A 782 17.02 -27.60 55.78
C ILE A 782 16.65 -28.98 56.30
N MET A 783 17.33 -30.01 55.78
CA MET A 783 17.02 -31.41 56.02
C MET A 783 18.05 -32.01 56.98
N MET A 784 17.65 -32.33 58.20
CA MET A 784 18.48 -33.01 59.18
C MET A 784 18.22 -34.52 59.11
N HIS A 785 19.20 -35.27 58.62
CA HIS A 785 19.11 -36.72 58.45
C HIS A 785 19.42 -37.39 59.79
N LEU A 786 18.46 -38.13 60.33
CA LEU A 786 18.49 -38.66 61.69
C LEU A 786 19.43 -39.85 61.83
N VAL A 787 19.90 -40.09 63.06
CA VAL A 787 20.59 -41.34 63.44
C VAL A 787 19.56 -42.39 63.89
N GLU A 788 18.67 -42.00 64.80
CA GLU A 788 17.58 -42.77 65.39
C GLU A 788 16.22 -42.16 64.96
N GLU A 789 15.20 -42.98 64.70
CA GLU A 789 13.88 -42.52 64.23
C GLU A 789 13.14 -41.66 65.27
N LYS A 790 13.21 -42.06 66.55
CA LYS A 790 12.55 -41.38 67.67
C LYS A 790 13.45 -40.29 68.26
N VAL A 791 13.33 -39.08 67.69
CA VAL A 791 13.89 -37.82 68.24
C VAL A 791 12.82 -36.74 68.41
N ARG A 792 13.01 -35.85 69.40
CA ARG A 792 12.21 -34.64 69.62
C ARG A 792 12.70 -33.55 68.66
N SER A 793 11.79 -32.95 67.89
CA SER A 793 12.09 -31.93 66.88
C SER A 793 11.24 -30.68 67.10
N LYS A 794 11.86 -29.52 67.25
CA LYS A 794 11.17 -28.25 67.55
C LYS A 794 11.84 -27.05 66.85
N VAL A 795 11.13 -25.91 66.87
CA VAL A 795 11.66 -24.58 66.55
C VAL A 795 11.46 -23.73 67.81
N GLU A 796 12.54 -23.11 68.29
CA GLU A 796 12.49 -22.19 69.45
C GLU A 796 13.14 -20.86 69.07
N LYS A 797 12.48 -19.74 69.39
CA LYS A 797 13.02 -18.39 69.21
C LYS A 797 13.75 -17.95 70.47
N ILE A 798 15.05 -17.66 70.35
CA ILE A 798 15.93 -17.29 71.46
C ILE A 798 16.64 -15.99 71.09
N ASP A 799 16.43 -14.95 71.89
CA ASP A 799 16.84 -13.57 71.61
C ASP A 799 16.44 -13.10 70.19
N ASN A 800 17.41 -12.96 69.27
CA ASN A 800 17.20 -12.55 67.88
C ASN A 800 17.36 -13.71 66.86
N GLY A 801 17.63 -14.93 67.33
CA GLY A 801 17.84 -16.12 66.51
C GLY A 801 16.65 -17.09 66.57
N VAL A 802 16.40 -17.79 65.47
CA VAL A 802 15.47 -18.93 65.45
C VAL A 802 16.28 -20.22 65.40
N TYR A 803 16.05 -21.10 66.37
CA TYR A 803 16.81 -22.32 66.58
C TYR A 803 15.99 -23.55 66.15
N LEU A 804 16.44 -24.23 65.11
CA LEU A 804 15.93 -25.54 64.69
C LEU A 804 16.60 -26.60 65.55
N ILE A 805 15.87 -27.24 66.45
CA ILE A 805 16.45 -28.13 67.47
C ILE A 805 15.96 -29.56 67.28
N ILE A 806 16.91 -30.49 67.27
CA ILE A 806 16.68 -31.93 67.34
C ILE A 806 17.41 -32.45 68.59
N GLU A 807 16.67 -33.06 69.49
CA GLU A 807 17.17 -33.59 70.77
C GLU A 807 16.65 -35.01 71.00
N LYS A 808 17.47 -35.88 71.59
CA LYS A 808 17.11 -37.27 71.85
C LYS A 808 15.97 -37.33 72.88
N TYR A 809 14.96 -38.18 72.68
CA TYR A 809 14.02 -38.48 73.76
C TYR A 809 14.74 -39.23 74.89
N PRO A 810 14.40 -38.99 76.18
CA PRO A 810 14.96 -39.76 77.28
C PRO A 810 14.70 -41.25 77.11
N THR A 811 15.73 -42.07 77.24
CA THR A 811 15.66 -43.53 77.16
C THR A 811 15.44 -44.12 78.54
N LEU A 812 14.35 -44.87 78.74
CA LEU A 812 14.07 -45.62 79.96
C LEU A 812 14.91 -46.91 79.97
N GLU A 813 16.07 -46.85 80.61
CA GLU A 813 17.04 -47.94 80.69
C GLU A 813 16.52 -49.14 81.50
N ALA A 814 15.81 -48.89 82.61
CA ALA A 814 15.33 -49.94 83.50
C ALA A 814 14.14 -49.51 84.37
N VAL A 815 13.27 -50.47 84.71
CA VAL A 815 12.28 -50.38 85.79
C VAL A 815 12.64 -51.42 86.86
N THR A 816 12.79 -51.01 88.11
CA THR A 816 13.15 -51.90 89.23
C THR A 816 12.19 -51.74 90.41
N ILE A 817 11.88 -52.85 91.09
CA ILE A 817 11.01 -52.87 92.27
C ILE A 817 11.82 -53.24 93.51
N ASN A 818 11.92 -52.30 94.45
CA ASN A 818 12.68 -52.45 95.68
C ASN A 818 11.73 -52.54 96.88
N ASN A 819 11.60 -53.73 97.47
CA ASN A 819 10.87 -53.92 98.72
C ASN A 819 11.80 -53.53 99.89
N ILE A 820 11.53 -52.38 100.53
CA ILE A 820 12.36 -51.84 101.61
C ILE A 820 12.08 -52.57 102.93
N ASN A 821 10.81 -52.85 103.20
CA ASN A 821 10.33 -53.70 104.30
C ASN A 821 8.90 -54.17 104.00
N GLU A 822 8.25 -54.87 104.94
CA GLU A 822 6.87 -55.38 104.78
C GLU A 822 5.79 -54.29 104.66
N HIS A 823 6.14 -53.01 104.86
CA HIS A 823 5.23 -51.86 104.82
C HIS A 823 5.63 -50.81 103.78
N LYS A 824 6.76 -50.97 103.06
CA LYS A 824 7.19 -50.02 102.03
C LYS A 824 7.90 -50.69 100.85
N SER A 825 7.38 -50.42 99.66
CA SER A 825 7.93 -50.82 98.36
C SER A 825 8.12 -49.59 97.49
N THR A 826 9.15 -49.57 96.65
CA THR A 826 9.38 -48.48 95.70
C THR A 826 9.63 -49.01 94.30
N ILE A 827 9.13 -48.29 93.29
CA ILE A 827 9.45 -48.50 91.88
C ILE A 827 10.41 -47.41 91.46
N VAL A 828 11.56 -47.77 90.91
CA VAL A 828 12.54 -46.82 90.38
C VAL A 828 12.61 -47.02 88.87
N LEU A 829 12.21 -45.98 88.13
CA LEU A 829 12.44 -45.84 86.69
C LEU A 829 13.75 -45.07 86.47
N LYS A 830 14.69 -45.65 85.74
CA LYS A 830 16.02 -45.05 85.48
C LYS A 830 16.17 -44.68 84.01
N PHE A 831 16.66 -43.47 83.75
CA PHE A 831 16.78 -42.90 82.41
C PHE A 831 18.23 -42.54 82.05
N ASP A 832 18.56 -42.53 80.76
CA ASP A 832 19.86 -42.05 80.27
C ASP A 832 19.99 -40.51 80.36
N LEU A 833 18.87 -39.80 80.22
CA LEU A 833 18.73 -38.34 80.22
C LEU A 833 17.80 -37.87 81.35
N LYS A 834 17.72 -36.55 81.52
CA LYS A 834 16.92 -35.91 82.56
C LYS A 834 15.52 -35.57 82.06
N ILE A 835 14.51 -35.93 82.84
CA ILE A 835 13.11 -35.55 82.59
C ILE A 835 12.86 -34.21 83.29
N TYR A 836 12.50 -33.19 82.51
CA TYR A 836 12.26 -31.83 82.98
C TYR A 836 10.77 -31.48 83.12
N GLU A 837 9.89 -32.32 82.56
CA GLU A 837 8.44 -32.09 82.54
C GLU A 837 7.78 -32.65 83.82
N LYS A 838 6.78 -31.92 84.32
CA LYS A 838 5.96 -32.39 85.45
C LYS A 838 4.98 -33.44 84.91
N LEU A 839 5.27 -34.70 85.19
CA LEU A 839 4.46 -35.83 84.72
C LEU A 839 3.10 -35.87 85.44
N ASP A 840 2.04 -36.04 84.68
CA ASP A 840 0.69 -36.22 85.22
C ASP A 840 0.45 -37.70 85.57
N TYR A 841 -0.21 -37.91 86.71
CA TYR A 841 -0.59 -39.23 87.20
C TYR A 841 -2.03 -39.24 87.71
N TYR A 842 -2.62 -40.43 87.69
CA TYR A 842 -3.94 -40.75 88.19
C TYR A 842 -3.84 -41.88 89.22
N LEU A 843 -4.71 -41.85 90.24
CA LEU A 843 -4.68 -42.74 91.38
C LEU A 843 -6.12 -43.11 91.74
N ASP A 844 -6.47 -44.39 91.61
CA ASP A 844 -7.84 -44.89 91.82
C ASP A 844 -7.86 -46.35 92.28
N GLU A 845 -8.60 -46.67 93.35
CA GLU A 845 -8.90 -48.02 93.88
C GLU A 845 -7.75 -49.06 94.01
N GLY A 846 -6.48 -48.63 94.10
CA GLY A 846 -5.31 -49.53 94.10
C GLY A 846 -4.68 -49.72 92.71
N LEU A 847 -4.94 -48.80 91.79
CA LEU A 847 -4.28 -48.60 90.50
C LEU A 847 -3.67 -47.19 90.46
N PHE A 848 -2.39 -47.11 90.09
CA PHE A 848 -1.67 -45.88 89.83
C PHE A 848 -1.27 -45.87 88.35
N ILE A 849 -1.63 -44.82 87.63
CA ILE A 849 -1.33 -44.63 86.21
C ILE A 849 -0.48 -43.36 86.08
N LEU A 850 0.70 -43.48 85.49
CA LEU A 850 1.64 -42.38 85.28
C LEU A 850 1.94 -42.24 83.79
N ASN A 851 1.64 -41.08 83.23
CA ASN A 851 2.04 -40.74 81.86
C ASN A 851 3.51 -40.32 81.87
N LEU A 852 4.36 -41.02 81.12
CA LEU A 852 5.79 -40.73 80.96
C LEU A 852 6.08 -39.84 79.75
N GLY A 853 5.08 -39.57 78.91
CA GLY A 853 5.22 -38.80 77.68
C GLY A 853 5.91 -39.58 76.55
N GLU A 854 6.48 -38.82 75.60
CA GLU A 854 7.32 -39.36 74.53
C GLU A 854 8.73 -39.66 75.07
N ILE A 855 9.05 -40.94 75.20
CA ILE A 855 10.35 -41.46 75.65
C ILE A 855 10.80 -42.59 74.72
N ASN A 856 12.05 -43.02 74.84
CA ASN A 856 12.54 -44.24 74.19
C ASN A 856 12.54 -45.40 75.20
N ALA A 857 11.83 -46.50 74.94
CA ALA A 857 11.86 -47.68 75.81
C ALA A 857 11.89 -48.97 74.98
N ASN A 858 12.86 -49.85 75.26
CA ASN A 858 12.96 -51.14 74.60
C ASN A 858 12.37 -52.21 75.54
N GLN A 859 11.14 -52.62 75.26
CA GLN A 859 10.33 -53.46 76.17
C GLN A 859 11.04 -54.75 76.62
N GLU A 860 11.88 -55.38 75.79
CA GLU A 860 12.62 -56.60 76.15
C GLU A 860 13.72 -56.36 77.21
N ASN A 861 14.38 -55.20 77.21
CA ASN A 861 15.43 -54.85 78.18
C ASN A 861 14.88 -54.08 79.39
N THR A 862 13.96 -53.15 79.14
CA THR A 862 13.41 -52.22 80.13
C THR A 862 12.49 -52.91 81.14
N LEU A 863 11.74 -53.92 80.70
CA LEU A 863 10.89 -54.76 81.54
C LEU A 863 11.34 -56.23 81.46
N GLN A 864 12.35 -56.60 82.25
CA GLN A 864 12.65 -58.02 82.49
C GLN A 864 11.50 -58.67 83.28
N GLN A 865 10.44 -59.10 82.60
CA GLN A 865 9.22 -59.63 83.22
C GLN A 865 9.50 -60.82 84.16
N ASP A 866 10.53 -61.61 83.86
CA ASP A 866 10.99 -62.71 84.71
C ASP A 866 11.73 -62.24 85.99
N GLU A 867 12.29 -61.03 86.06
CA GLU A 867 12.79 -60.46 87.31
C GLU A 867 11.69 -59.68 88.03
N ILE A 868 10.95 -58.84 87.30
CA ILE A 868 9.86 -58.03 87.85
C ILE A 868 8.79 -58.92 88.49
N SER A 869 8.43 -60.05 87.88
CA SER A 869 7.50 -61.01 88.49
C SER A 869 8.07 -61.75 89.72
N LYS A 870 9.40 -61.82 89.88
CA LYS A 870 10.05 -62.31 91.12
C LYS A 870 10.05 -61.23 92.22
N GLN A 871 10.28 -59.96 91.85
CA GLN A 871 10.25 -58.81 92.76
C GLN A 871 8.82 -58.48 93.23
N ILE A 872 7.81 -58.69 92.37
CA ILE A 872 6.38 -58.67 92.72
C ILE A 872 6.05 -59.80 93.69
N LYS A 873 6.52 -61.03 93.45
CA LYS A 873 6.32 -62.18 94.36
C LYS A 873 6.99 -62.02 95.74
N SER A 874 7.94 -61.10 95.90
CA SER A 874 8.50 -60.71 97.21
C SER A 874 7.92 -59.40 97.76
N SER A 875 7.01 -58.75 97.04
CA SER A 875 6.26 -57.60 97.51
C SER A 875 4.96 -58.04 98.17
N GLN A 876 4.64 -57.47 99.33
CA GLN A 876 3.29 -57.55 99.90
C GLN A 876 2.42 -56.35 99.48
N ILE A 877 2.92 -55.48 98.60
CA ILE A 877 2.31 -54.19 98.26
C ILE A 877 1.99 -54.12 96.77
N ILE A 878 2.98 -54.27 95.90
CA ILE A 878 2.81 -54.15 94.45
C ILE A 878 2.34 -55.50 93.89
N ARG A 879 1.19 -55.50 93.21
CA ARG A 879 0.54 -56.67 92.60
C ARG A 879 0.93 -56.86 91.13
N GLU A 880 1.07 -55.77 90.38
CA GLU A 880 1.27 -55.77 88.92
C GLU A 880 1.95 -54.47 88.48
N VAL A 881 2.85 -54.54 87.49
CA VAL A 881 3.49 -53.36 86.87
C VAL A 881 3.55 -53.59 85.37
N ASN A 882 2.89 -52.72 84.60
CA ASN A 882 2.89 -52.76 83.14
C ASN A 882 3.39 -51.43 82.59
N LEU A 883 4.20 -51.46 81.53
CA LEU A 883 4.47 -50.29 80.69
C LEU A 883 3.73 -50.49 79.37
N ARG A 884 2.86 -49.54 79.01
CA ARG A 884 2.16 -49.51 77.72
C ARG A 884 2.73 -48.42 76.84
N GLU A 885 2.64 -48.62 75.53
CA GLU A 885 2.93 -47.62 74.51
C GLU A 885 1.68 -47.45 73.65
N GLU A 886 1.10 -46.24 73.63
CA GLU A 886 -0.03 -45.90 72.76
C GLU A 886 0.35 -44.64 71.97
N GLN A 887 0.39 -44.77 70.63
CA GLN A 887 0.77 -43.68 69.70
C GLN A 887 2.13 -43.00 70.01
N GLY A 888 3.08 -43.74 70.60
CA GLY A 888 4.41 -43.24 70.97
C GLY A 888 4.50 -42.62 72.37
N ILE A 889 3.37 -42.43 73.04
CA ILE A 889 3.30 -42.01 74.45
C ILE A 889 3.37 -43.25 75.33
N TYR A 890 4.27 -43.24 76.32
CA TYR A 890 4.42 -44.34 77.27
C TYR A 890 3.67 -44.06 78.57
N THR A 891 2.96 -45.07 79.06
CA THR A 891 2.19 -45.00 80.31
C THR A 891 2.55 -46.18 81.20
N LEU A 892 2.90 -45.90 82.45
CA LEU A 892 3.15 -46.92 83.47
C LEU A 892 1.88 -47.14 84.29
N GLU A 893 1.40 -48.38 84.32
CA GLU A 893 0.31 -48.83 85.19
C GLU A 893 0.88 -49.68 86.33
N VAL A 894 0.46 -49.40 87.56
CA VAL A 894 0.87 -50.14 88.76
C VAL A 894 -0.36 -50.49 89.58
N LYS A 895 -0.60 -51.78 89.82
CA LYS A 895 -1.65 -52.25 90.75
C LYS A 895 -1.03 -52.60 92.09
N PHE A 896 -1.67 -52.22 93.19
CA PHE A 896 -1.11 -52.32 94.54
C PHE A 896 -2.18 -52.53 95.63
N ASN A 897 -1.78 -53.03 96.80
CA ASN A 897 -2.57 -53.11 98.04
C ASN A 897 -2.68 -51.73 98.71
N TYR A 898 -3.64 -51.52 99.62
CA TYR A 898 -3.88 -50.21 100.24
C TYR A 898 -2.61 -49.58 100.83
N ALA A 899 -2.12 -48.52 100.18
CA ALA A 899 -0.88 -47.83 100.51
C ALA A 899 -0.94 -46.38 100.02
N LYS A 900 -0.24 -45.49 100.73
CA LYS A 900 -0.03 -44.10 100.29
C LYS A 900 1.03 -44.08 99.19
N VAL A 901 0.74 -43.39 98.09
CA VAL A 901 1.65 -43.24 96.95
C VAL A 901 2.32 -41.87 96.99
N ASN A 902 3.65 -41.83 96.90
CA ASN A 902 4.43 -40.58 96.76
C ASN A 902 5.31 -40.65 95.51
N LEU A 903 5.32 -39.59 94.70
CA LEU A 903 6.17 -39.48 93.49
C LEU A 903 7.35 -38.55 93.75
N ILE A 904 8.58 -39.05 93.55
CA ILE A 904 9.83 -38.34 93.83
C ILE A 904 10.67 -38.27 92.54
N HIS A 905 10.83 -37.06 92.01
CA HIS A 905 11.68 -36.79 90.86
C HIS A 905 13.13 -36.54 91.31
N LYS A 906 14.10 -37.24 90.69
CA LYS A 906 15.53 -36.89 90.71
C LYS A 906 16.00 -36.60 89.29
N GLU A 907 17.30 -36.40 89.09
CA GLU A 907 17.85 -36.02 87.78
C GLU A 907 17.70 -37.09 86.70
N LYS A 908 17.98 -38.37 87.00
CA LYS A 908 17.89 -39.50 86.06
C LYS A 908 17.09 -40.69 86.62
N GLU A 909 16.36 -40.45 87.70
CA GLU A 909 15.54 -41.44 88.38
C GLU A 909 14.18 -40.83 88.71
N LEU A 910 13.11 -41.57 88.45
CA LEU A 910 11.78 -41.29 88.98
C LEU A 910 11.40 -42.41 89.94
N ILE A 911 11.08 -42.05 91.18
CA ILE A 911 10.78 -43.01 92.24
C ILE A 911 9.33 -42.87 92.65
N ILE A 912 8.59 -43.97 92.57
CA ILE A 912 7.21 -44.09 93.06
C ILE A 912 7.29 -44.90 94.35
N GLU A 913 7.01 -44.29 95.49
CA GLU A 913 6.98 -44.97 96.78
C GLU A 913 5.54 -45.39 97.14
N PHE A 914 5.36 -46.65 97.54
CA PHE A 914 4.11 -47.21 98.05
C PHE A 914 4.33 -47.61 99.51
N GLU A 915 3.66 -46.93 100.44
CA GLU A 915 3.83 -47.10 101.88
C GLU A 915 2.48 -47.49 102.52
N ILE A 916 2.39 -48.71 103.06
CA ILE A 916 1.20 -49.21 103.77
C ILE A 916 0.91 -48.29 104.95
N VAL A 917 -0.32 -47.78 105.00
CA VAL A 917 -0.86 -47.15 106.21
C VAL A 917 -1.65 -48.22 106.95
N ILE A 918 -1.22 -48.54 108.17
CA ILE A 918 -1.88 -49.55 109.00
C ILE A 918 -3.20 -48.96 109.52
N ALA A 919 -4.29 -49.64 109.21
CA ALA A 919 -5.62 -49.37 109.76
C ALA A 919 -5.60 -49.57 111.27
N GLN A 920 -6.18 -48.62 112.03
CA GLN A 920 -6.26 -48.73 113.49
C GLN A 920 -7.73 -48.80 113.93
N ILE A 921 -7.95 -49.56 115.01
CA ILE A 921 -9.22 -49.70 115.72
C ILE A 921 -8.91 -49.42 117.19
N GLU A 922 -9.19 -48.20 117.62
CA GLU A 922 -9.09 -47.77 119.01
C GLU A 922 -10.46 -47.96 119.66
N ALA A 923 -10.55 -48.64 120.80
CA ALA A 923 -11.83 -49.05 121.36
C ALA A 923 -11.91 -48.81 122.87
N SER A 924 -12.82 -47.93 123.28
CA SER A 924 -13.02 -47.43 124.64
C SER A 924 -14.39 -47.85 125.20
N ASP A 925 -14.65 -47.53 126.47
CA ASP A 925 -15.96 -47.74 127.10
C ASP A 925 -17.11 -46.88 126.52
N GLN A 926 -16.80 -45.91 125.66
CA GLN A 926 -17.78 -45.01 125.04
C GLN A 926 -17.93 -45.25 123.53
N GLU A 927 -16.84 -45.61 122.84
CA GLU A 927 -16.84 -45.73 121.38
C GLU A 927 -15.68 -46.59 120.82
N ILE A 928 -15.84 -47.08 119.59
CA ILE A 928 -14.78 -47.56 118.71
C ILE A 928 -14.48 -46.49 117.67
N VAL A 929 -13.22 -46.13 117.45
CA VAL A 929 -12.76 -45.30 116.33
C VAL A 929 -11.95 -46.18 115.37
N ILE A 930 -12.32 -46.16 114.09
CA ILE A 930 -11.61 -46.84 112.99
C ILE A 930 -10.95 -45.77 112.12
N SER A 931 -9.63 -45.83 111.96
CA SER A 931 -8.85 -44.86 111.17
C SER A 931 -7.94 -45.54 110.14
N ASN A 932 -7.44 -44.76 109.18
CA ASN A 932 -6.62 -45.21 108.05
C ASN A 932 -7.31 -46.30 107.20
N VAL A 933 -8.59 -46.09 106.87
CA VAL A 933 -9.39 -46.94 105.97
C VAL A 933 -10.23 -46.07 105.02
N GLU A 934 -10.55 -46.58 103.82
CA GLU A 934 -11.55 -45.94 102.96
C GLU A 934 -12.95 -46.14 103.54
N ILE A 935 -13.45 -45.11 104.23
CA ILE A 935 -14.77 -45.09 104.89
C ILE A 935 -15.88 -45.60 103.98
N ASN A 936 -15.91 -45.10 102.73
CA ASN A 936 -16.98 -45.37 101.78
C ASN A 936 -17.11 -46.85 101.38
N LYS A 937 -16.03 -47.64 101.48
CA LYS A 937 -16.01 -49.07 101.14
C LYS A 937 -15.99 -49.98 102.38
N THR A 938 -15.76 -49.42 103.55
CA THR A 938 -15.87 -50.14 104.82
C THR A 938 -17.35 -50.37 105.16
N GLU A 939 -17.78 -51.62 105.26
CA GLU A 939 -19.13 -52.00 105.71
C GLU A 939 -19.10 -52.22 107.23
N VAL A 940 -20.05 -51.65 107.96
CA VAL A 940 -20.21 -51.85 109.42
C VAL A 940 -21.62 -52.37 109.70
N LYS A 941 -21.71 -53.48 110.43
CA LYS A 941 -22.97 -54.12 110.86
C LYS A 941 -22.97 -54.29 112.37
N THR A 942 -24.01 -53.80 113.02
CA THR A 942 -24.15 -53.82 114.48
C THR A 942 -25.29 -54.75 114.88
N PHE A 943 -25.11 -55.48 115.99
CA PHE A 943 -26.08 -56.42 116.55
C PHE A 943 -26.19 -56.18 118.07
N PRO A 944 -26.87 -55.08 118.50
CA PRO A 944 -26.83 -54.61 119.90
C PRO A 944 -27.32 -55.65 120.92
N GLU A 945 -28.41 -56.36 120.60
CA GLU A 945 -28.99 -57.43 121.43
C GLU A 945 -28.01 -58.57 121.75
N ASN A 946 -27.04 -58.82 120.85
CA ASN A 946 -26.01 -59.85 121.01
C ASN A 946 -24.68 -59.30 121.53
N GLY A 947 -24.51 -57.96 121.57
CA GLY A 947 -23.23 -57.32 121.82
C GLY A 947 -22.18 -57.69 120.77
N VAL A 948 -22.49 -57.56 119.48
CA VAL A 948 -21.53 -57.83 118.38
C VAL A 948 -21.53 -56.69 117.36
N VAL A 949 -20.33 -56.26 116.96
CA VAL A 949 -20.10 -55.35 115.82
C VAL A 949 -19.19 -56.06 114.81
N VAL A 950 -19.57 -56.06 113.54
CA VAL A 950 -18.83 -56.65 112.43
C VAL A 950 -18.46 -55.57 111.42
N ILE A 951 -17.17 -55.32 111.30
CA ILE A 951 -16.56 -54.41 110.33
C ILE A 951 -16.01 -55.28 109.19
N LYS A 952 -16.30 -54.92 107.93
CA LYS A 952 -15.65 -55.47 106.74
C LYS A 952 -14.90 -54.36 106.00
N VAL A 953 -13.63 -54.58 105.66
CA VAL A 953 -12.82 -53.65 104.86
C VAL A 953 -12.16 -54.40 103.71
N PRO A 954 -12.36 -54.00 102.43
CA PRO A 954 -11.61 -54.55 101.30
C PRO A 954 -10.09 -54.34 101.46
N GLU A 955 -9.30 -55.28 100.96
CA GLU A 955 -7.82 -55.27 101.08
C GLU A 955 -7.14 -54.11 100.29
N ASN A 956 -7.83 -53.53 99.31
CA ASN A 956 -7.43 -52.28 98.64
C ASN A 956 -7.98 -51.01 99.32
N SER A 957 -8.61 -51.14 100.50
CA SER A 957 -9.27 -50.05 101.23
C SER A 957 -8.86 -49.95 102.72
N GLY A 958 -7.94 -50.80 103.18
CA GLY A 958 -7.42 -50.78 104.54
C GLY A 958 -6.53 -52.00 104.80
N TYR A 959 -5.44 -51.81 105.54
CA TYR A 959 -4.49 -52.89 105.87
C TYR A 959 -4.44 -53.12 107.39
N PHE A 960 -4.81 -54.33 107.82
CA PHE A 960 -4.86 -54.69 109.25
C PHE A 960 -3.77 -55.69 109.62
N ASN A 961 -3.27 -55.61 110.85
CA ASN A 961 -2.38 -56.58 111.47
C ASN A 961 -2.61 -56.65 112.99
N GLU A 962 -1.76 -57.37 113.74
CA GLU A 962 -1.89 -57.47 115.20
C GLU A 962 -1.77 -56.12 115.93
N SER A 963 -1.04 -55.15 115.36
CA SER A 963 -0.93 -53.78 115.91
C SER A 963 -2.10 -52.86 115.56
N SER A 964 -3.08 -53.32 114.77
CA SER A 964 -4.30 -52.57 114.46
C SER A 964 -5.28 -52.45 115.63
N LEU A 965 -5.17 -53.29 116.68
CA LEU A 965 -6.15 -53.38 117.75
C LEU A 965 -5.67 -52.69 119.03
N MET A 966 -6.30 -51.57 119.39
CA MET A 966 -5.98 -50.73 120.56
C MET A 966 -7.18 -50.71 121.52
N ILE A 967 -7.35 -51.78 122.29
CA ILE A 967 -8.53 -52.00 123.14
C ILE A 967 -8.26 -51.54 124.58
N GLN A 968 -9.05 -50.58 125.07
CA GLN A 968 -9.01 -50.03 126.42
C GLN A 968 -10.44 -49.88 126.97
N SER A 969 -11.14 -51.00 127.12
CA SER A 969 -12.54 -51.04 127.56
C SER A 969 -12.89 -52.30 128.34
N ASP A 970 -13.61 -52.14 129.46
CA ASP A 970 -14.22 -53.25 130.22
C ASP A 970 -15.55 -53.72 129.59
N ARG A 971 -16.12 -52.95 128.64
CA ARG A 971 -17.29 -53.37 127.85
C ARG A 971 -16.94 -54.42 126.79
N ILE A 972 -15.71 -54.44 126.27
CA ILE A 972 -15.28 -55.35 125.20
C ILE A 972 -14.73 -56.65 125.80
N LYS A 973 -15.24 -57.78 125.31
CA LYS A 973 -14.91 -59.12 125.80
C LYS A 973 -13.88 -59.83 124.94
N ASP A 974 -13.93 -59.61 123.63
CA ASP A 974 -13.10 -60.28 122.64
C ASP A 974 -13.12 -59.48 121.32
N VAL A 975 -12.04 -59.56 120.53
CA VAL A 975 -11.97 -58.96 119.19
C VAL A 975 -11.23 -59.91 118.24
N LEU A 976 -11.97 -60.41 117.24
CA LEU A 976 -11.44 -61.26 116.19
C LEU A 976 -11.10 -60.42 114.95
N LEU A 977 -9.81 -60.23 114.68
CA LEU A 977 -9.31 -59.82 113.36
C LEU A 977 -9.07 -61.07 112.51
N ALA A 978 -9.69 -61.13 111.33
CA ALA A 978 -9.53 -62.23 110.37
C ALA A 978 -9.52 -61.73 108.92
N LYS A 979 -8.83 -62.45 108.02
CA LYS A 979 -8.86 -62.17 106.57
C LYS A 979 -9.64 -63.26 105.85
N LEU A 980 -10.65 -62.89 105.06
CA LEU A 980 -11.35 -63.80 104.15
C LEU A 980 -10.55 -63.98 102.86
N TRP A 981 -9.77 -65.06 102.81
CA TRP A 981 -8.90 -65.44 101.68
C TRP A 981 -9.64 -65.53 100.33
N ASN A 982 -10.93 -65.85 100.33
CA ASN A 982 -11.74 -66.00 99.12
C ASN A 982 -12.39 -64.67 98.65
N GLU A 983 -12.41 -63.63 99.48
CA GLU A 983 -13.08 -62.34 99.18
C GLU A 983 -12.12 -61.15 99.16
N SER A 984 -10.85 -61.31 99.56
CA SER A 984 -9.89 -60.20 99.81
C SER A 984 -10.48 -59.10 100.71
N ILE A 985 -11.16 -59.53 101.77
CA ILE A 985 -11.78 -58.67 102.78
C ILE A 985 -11.20 -58.99 104.16
N TRP A 986 -10.77 -57.95 104.87
CA TRP A 986 -10.58 -57.99 106.32
C TRP A 986 -11.92 -57.95 107.03
N ILE A 987 -12.12 -58.84 108.00
CA ILE A 987 -13.23 -58.80 108.94
C ILE A 987 -12.67 -58.53 110.33
N VAL A 988 -13.23 -57.53 111.00
CA VAL A 988 -13.01 -57.31 112.44
C VAL A 988 -14.34 -57.48 113.15
N MET A 989 -14.41 -58.46 114.03
CA MET A 989 -15.60 -58.74 114.84
C MET A 989 -15.31 -58.41 116.30
N ILE A 990 -15.95 -57.37 116.81
CA ILE A 990 -15.81 -56.87 118.18
C ILE A 990 -17.00 -57.39 118.99
N ILE A 991 -16.71 -58.12 120.07
CA ILE A 991 -17.70 -58.72 120.96
C ILE A 991 -17.69 -57.97 122.29
N MET A 992 -18.86 -57.58 122.79
CA MET A 992 -19.03 -56.70 123.94
C MET A 992 -20.11 -57.19 124.91
N GLN A 993 -20.36 -56.43 125.96
CA GLN A 993 -21.53 -56.60 126.83
C GLN A 993 -22.80 -56.14 126.07
N PRO A 994 -23.88 -56.95 125.99
CA PRO A 994 -25.12 -56.54 125.34
C PRO A 994 -25.75 -55.31 126.01
N GLY A 995 -26.35 -54.42 125.21
CA GLY A 995 -26.93 -53.16 125.67
C GLY A 995 -27.87 -52.50 124.66
N GLU A 996 -28.67 -51.55 125.12
CA GLU A 996 -29.65 -50.83 124.30
C GLU A 996 -29.03 -49.56 123.67
N GLY A 997 -28.42 -49.73 122.48
CA GLY A 997 -27.94 -48.63 121.65
C GLY A 997 -26.55 -48.88 121.06
N ILE A 998 -26.41 -48.73 119.74
CA ILE A 998 -25.11 -48.59 119.05
C ILE A 998 -25.33 -47.64 117.86
N HIS A 999 -24.52 -46.59 117.74
CA HIS A 999 -24.60 -45.61 116.65
C HIS A 999 -23.30 -45.57 115.85
N VAL A 1000 -23.39 -45.67 114.52
CA VAL A 1000 -22.24 -45.56 113.60
C VAL A 1000 -22.24 -44.19 112.94
N ASN A 1001 -21.24 -43.36 113.24
CA ASN A 1001 -20.95 -42.11 112.53
C ASN A 1001 -19.81 -42.31 111.53
N ARG A 1002 -19.74 -41.43 110.52
CA ARG A 1002 -18.69 -41.42 109.48
C ARG A 1002 -18.21 -39.98 109.30
N GLU A 1003 -16.96 -39.73 109.67
CA GLU A 1003 -16.29 -38.44 109.62
C GLU A 1003 -15.11 -38.53 108.64
N GLU A 1004 -14.50 -37.41 108.24
CA GLU A 1004 -13.77 -37.30 106.95
C GLU A 1004 -12.69 -38.38 106.70
N ASP A 1005 -11.95 -38.80 107.72
CA ASP A 1005 -10.93 -39.87 107.66
C ASP A 1005 -11.16 -41.03 108.68
N VAL A 1006 -12.30 -41.04 109.41
CA VAL A 1006 -12.59 -42.03 110.47
C VAL A 1006 -14.05 -42.51 110.52
N ILE A 1007 -14.25 -43.73 111.04
CA ILE A 1007 -15.58 -44.27 111.39
C ILE A 1007 -15.66 -44.39 112.91
N VAL A 1008 -16.69 -43.80 113.52
CA VAL A 1008 -16.90 -43.83 114.98
C VAL A 1008 -18.13 -44.68 115.28
N ILE A 1009 -18.04 -45.55 116.29
CA ILE A 1009 -19.12 -46.47 116.70
C ILE A 1009 -19.36 -46.30 118.21
N SER A 1010 -20.33 -45.47 118.59
CA SER A 1010 -20.61 -45.10 119.98
C SER A 1010 -21.66 -46.02 120.65
N TYR A 1011 -21.58 -46.14 121.98
CA TYR A 1011 -22.35 -47.05 122.84
C TYR A 1011 -23.14 -46.34 123.99
#